data_AF-F8FHM0-F1
#
_entry.id   AF-F8FHM0-F1
#
_cell.length_a   1.000
_cell.length_b   1.000
_cell.length_c   1.000
_cell.angle_alpha   90.00
_cell.angle_beta   90.00
_cell.angle_gamma   90.00
#
_symmetry.space_group_name_H-M   'P 1'
#
loop_
_entity.id
_entity.type
_entity.pdbx_description
1 polymer ?
#
loop_
_entity_poly.entity_id
_entity_poly.type
_entity_poly.pdbx_seq_one_letter_code
_entity_poly.pdbx_strand_id
1 'polypeptide(L)'
;MRKRQGPKRLLAALLVPSLLLGSIPPSAAAEGTLPAFPGAEGGGMYTTGGRGGAVYEVTNLNDSGPGSLRDAVSQGNRTIVFRVSGNINLKSKLIIRSSNLTFAGQTAPGDGISINHYPVIVDADNIIFRYLRFRPGDVVLAEEDAMSIRKHANIIIDHCSFTWAIDEVLSPYENRNVTVQWSIAGEALHMSRHQKGRHGFGGLWGAGNSTYHHNLLIHNASRNARYKGTLTESKTLDFRNNVIYNWNYQTSYGGDHADVNMINNYYKYGPDTNISERTNLYELTGANGKVYVDGNYVDSFPDVTADNWLGVDLDAGKERVTEPIPAYPVTTHSAEEAYRLVLEQAGAVLPKRDSVDARLTADVRDRTGRQINSQAEVGGWPELKSAPAPADTDHDGMPDAWETAEGLNPADAADRNGTQTPGGYTHLERYLNSIVWKGDRSPVVRLTSPEINRLADAGGSMTLKADAVDPDGTVAKVQFYANDVLLGEDTYAPYSFEWKNLKDGSYFLRAKAVDRKGYATDSSTVPVHVNTRGSIYPWISKDIGEPGIRGHVSVSGDSITVKGAGNWRENDSFHTAYRKLRGSGEIVARIDTLTNTTPHNRAGVIIRESLEPLAREAMMALSVRGEAYVGVFYHRGEAGQPLAETPPIVALRTPYYVKLAKTGDTVEGYISQNGTDWRLVSTASFPGMNEVYIGLAAEAAEENNLIDNYNASVFRQVGLLGLPEIRPDQQSGTVAASVYGSGTVTSAVYRLSGSVSEPASVSVNGRAAKVDASLRFTADVTLYPGPNRFTLRAVDTDGNPAEPKVLILTWDPRTASVRVEEGTVDAAAGTEASGAASDGGVAEDS
;
A
#
# COMPACT_ATOMS: atom_id res chain seq x y z
N MET A 1 34.65 57.68 45.23
CA MET A 1 33.40 58.20 44.63
C MET A 1 33.74 59.20 43.53
N ARG A 2 33.17 59.02 42.31
CA ARG A 2 33.32 59.85 41.08
C ARG A 2 34.77 59.85 40.53
N LYS A 3 35.07 59.82 39.23
CA LYS A 3 34.37 59.99 37.94
C LYS A 3 35.33 59.49 36.84
N ARG A 4 34.78 58.99 35.73
CA ARG A 4 35.26 59.00 34.32
C ARG A 4 36.76 58.90 34.00
N GLN A 5 37.13 57.93 33.15
CA GLN A 5 37.96 58.15 31.94
C GLN A 5 37.83 56.95 30.98
N GLY A 6 37.73 57.23 29.67
CA GLY A 6 37.54 56.23 28.60
C GLY A 6 38.81 55.43 28.27
N PRO A 7 38.72 54.41 27.38
CA PRO A 7 39.83 53.51 27.13
C PRO A 7 40.87 54.14 26.20
N LYS A 8 42.11 54.21 26.69
CA LYS A 8 43.32 54.43 25.89
C LYS A 8 43.69 53.12 25.20
N ARG A 9 44.00 53.22 23.90
CA ARG A 9 44.63 52.17 23.08
C ARG A 9 46.00 51.80 23.67
N LEU A 10 46.29 50.50 23.76
CA LEU A 10 47.65 49.98 23.79
C LEU A 10 47.79 48.88 22.73
N LEU A 11 48.74 49.12 21.83
CA LEU A 11 49.29 48.15 20.88
C LEU A 11 50.01 47.02 21.65
N ALA A 12 49.83 45.78 21.21
CA ALA A 12 50.76 44.69 21.46
C ALA A 12 51.04 43.96 20.15
N ALA A 13 52.33 43.74 19.89
CA ALA A 13 52.94 43.37 18.63
C ALA A 13 52.65 41.92 18.20
N LEU A 14 52.41 41.73 16.89
CA LEU A 14 52.48 40.44 16.21
C LEU A 14 53.94 40.18 15.78
N LEU A 15 54.52 39.10 16.31
CA LEU A 15 55.72 38.48 15.74
C LEU A 15 55.30 37.56 14.60
N VAL A 16 55.84 37.83 13.41
CA VAL A 16 55.75 36.98 12.22
C VAL A 16 56.99 36.08 12.19
N PRO A 17 56.88 34.75 12.11
CA PRO A 17 57.97 33.90 11.66
C PRO A 17 57.88 33.76 10.14
N SER A 18 58.91 34.26 9.45
CA SER A 18 59.17 34.07 8.04
C SER A 18 59.33 32.58 7.71
N LEU A 19 58.42 32.00 6.93
CA LEU A 19 58.65 30.72 6.27
C LEU A 19 59.41 30.97 4.95
N LEU A 20 60.57 30.32 4.83
CA LEU A 20 61.35 30.24 3.61
C LEU A 20 60.50 29.62 2.49
N LEU A 21 60.45 30.31 1.34
CA LEU A 21 60.05 29.76 0.05
C LEU A 21 61.05 28.69 -0.39
N GLY A 22 60.73 27.43 -0.09
CA GLY A 22 61.30 26.27 -0.76
C GLY A 22 60.56 26.04 -2.08
N SER A 23 61.24 26.26 -3.20
CA SER A 23 60.76 25.95 -4.55
C SER A 23 60.46 24.45 -4.67
N ILE A 24 59.18 24.10 -4.65
CA ILE A 24 58.69 22.79 -5.05
C ILE A 24 58.90 22.67 -6.57
N PRO A 25 59.54 21.62 -7.09
CA PRO A 25 59.67 21.42 -8.53
C PRO A 25 58.26 21.32 -9.14
N PRO A 26 58.05 21.76 -10.40
CA PRO A 26 56.77 21.58 -11.06
C PRO A 26 56.55 20.08 -11.24
N SER A 27 55.76 19.48 -10.34
CA SER A 27 55.24 18.14 -10.54
C SER A 27 54.34 18.21 -11.77
N ALA A 28 54.61 17.31 -12.72
CA ALA A 28 53.83 17.14 -13.93
C ALA A 28 52.33 17.17 -13.63
N ALA A 29 51.57 17.95 -14.41
CA ALA A 29 50.13 18.00 -14.36
C ALA A 29 49.56 16.58 -14.54
N ALA A 30 48.78 16.12 -13.56
CA ALA A 30 48.00 14.90 -13.67
C ALA A 30 46.74 15.18 -14.50
N GLU A 31 46.45 14.31 -15.47
CA GLU A 31 45.18 14.27 -16.19
C GLU A 31 44.01 13.99 -15.21
N GLY A 32 42.91 14.75 -15.33
CA GLY A 32 41.57 14.41 -14.79
C GLY A 32 41.11 15.12 -13.51
N THR A 33 40.95 16.46 -13.50
CA THR A 33 40.49 17.25 -12.33
C THR A 33 39.11 17.91 -12.49
N LEU A 34 38.38 17.65 -13.57
CA LEU A 34 37.10 18.30 -13.87
C LEU A 34 35.92 17.42 -13.39
N PRO A 35 35.07 17.88 -12.44
CA PRO A 35 33.87 17.16 -12.05
C PRO A 35 32.92 16.87 -13.22
N ALA A 36 31.99 15.92 -13.04
CA ALA A 36 31.00 15.52 -14.04
C ALA A 36 30.14 16.70 -14.49
N PHE A 37 29.78 17.56 -13.54
CA PHE A 37 29.11 18.83 -13.72
C PHE A 37 29.31 19.68 -12.45
N PRO A 38 29.08 21.00 -12.47
CA PRO A 38 29.07 21.81 -11.25
C PRO A 38 28.08 21.26 -10.22
N GLY A 39 28.57 20.92 -9.03
CA GLY A 39 27.77 20.29 -7.97
C GLY A 39 27.75 18.75 -7.98
N ALA A 40 28.51 18.10 -8.88
CA ALA A 40 28.81 16.68 -8.75
C ALA A 40 29.79 16.45 -7.59
N GLU A 41 29.41 15.63 -6.62
CA GLU A 41 30.19 15.38 -5.40
C GLU A 41 30.39 13.87 -5.17
N GLY A 42 31.24 13.51 -4.20
CA GLY A 42 31.41 12.12 -3.81
C GLY A 42 32.16 11.22 -4.79
N GLY A 43 32.04 9.91 -4.59
CA GLY A 43 32.83 8.88 -5.27
C GLY A 43 32.77 8.88 -6.80
N GLY A 44 31.61 9.21 -7.38
CA GLY A 44 31.38 9.28 -8.82
C GLY A 44 31.63 10.66 -9.44
N MET A 45 32.13 11.63 -8.67
CA MET A 45 32.18 13.04 -9.10
C MET A 45 33.00 13.30 -10.36
N TYR A 46 33.95 12.43 -10.73
CA TYR A 46 34.79 12.57 -11.93
C TYR A 46 34.31 11.75 -13.13
N THR A 47 33.10 11.19 -13.06
CA THR A 47 32.47 10.50 -14.19
C THR A 47 32.31 11.48 -15.36
N THR A 48 32.81 11.14 -16.54
CA THR A 48 32.77 12.04 -17.71
C THR A 48 31.54 11.82 -18.59
N GLY A 49 30.92 10.65 -18.49
CA GLY A 49 29.76 10.30 -19.32
C GLY A 49 30.05 10.46 -20.81
N GLY A 50 29.16 11.17 -21.50
CA GLY A 50 29.25 11.48 -22.93
C GLY A 50 30.10 12.71 -23.30
N ARG A 51 30.83 13.32 -22.35
CA ARG A 51 31.66 14.52 -22.60
C ARG A 51 32.59 14.33 -23.79
N GLY A 52 32.61 15.32 -24.70
CA GLY A 52 33.44 15.27 -25.91
C GLY A 52 32.91 14.34 -27.01
N GLY A 53 31.76 13.68 -26.79
CA GLY A 53 31.17 12.71 -27.68
C GLY A 53 30.24 13.30 -28.75
N ALA A 54 29.42 12.42 -29.33
CA ALA A 54 28.31 12.79 -30.20
C ALA A 54 27.08 13.19 -29.38
N VAL A 55 26.08 13.81 -30.01
CA VAL A 55 24.76 13.99 -29.43
C VAL A 55 23.76 13.05 -30.10
N TYR A 56 22.84 12.53 -29.30
CA TYR A 56 21.71 11.78 -29.80
C TYR A 56 20.42 12.37 -29.23
N GLU A 57 19.47 12.64 -30.13
CA GLU A 57 18.20 13.25 -29.79
C GLU A 57 17.11 12.18 -29.68
N VAL A 58 16.55 12.01 -28.49
CA VAL A 58 15.31 11.26 -28.31
C VAL A 58 14.15 12.13 -28.76
N THR A 59 13.51 11.77 -29.87
CA THR A 59 12.47 12.56 -30.55
C THR A 59 11.08 11.92 -30.47
N ASN A 60 10.97 10.71 -29.91
CA ASN A 60 9.69 10.04 -29.72
C ASN A 60 9.68 9.15 -28.47
N LEU A 61 8.47 8.81 -28.02
CA LEU A 61 8.21 8.00 -26.82
C LEU A 61 8.07 6.50 -27.11
N ASN A 62 8.40 6.06 -28.33
CA ASN A 62 8.29 4.65 -28.69
C ASN A 62 9.30 3.81 -27.89
N ASP A 63 8.99 2.54 -27.65
CA ASP A 63 9.91 1.63 -26.96
C ASP A 63 11.20 1.35 -27.77
N SER A 64 11.13 1.38 -29.10
CA SER A 64 12.24 1.05 -30.01
C SER A 64 12.10 1.74 -31.36
N GLY A 65 13.16 1.69 -32.16
CA GLY A 65 13.25 2.33 -33.48
C GLY A 65 13.96 3.69 -33.45
N PRO A 66 14.22 4.29 -34.62
CA PRO A 66 14.91 5.57 -34.71
C PRO A 66 14.27 6.67 -33.86
N GLY A 67 15.09 7.44 -33.16
CA GLY A 67 14.66 8.54 -32.29
C GLY A 67 14.13 8.10 -30.93
N SER A 68 14.17 6.81 -30.59
CA SER A 68 13.74 6.30 -29.27
C SER A 68 14.89 6.25 -28.27
N LEU A 69 14.55 6.15 -26.98
CA LEU A 69 15.55 5.93 -25.92
C LEU A 69 16.35 4.63 -26.13
N ARG A 70 15.72 3.58 -26.64
CA ARG A 70 16.41 2.31 -26.89
C ARG A 70 17.43 2.41 -28.01
N ASP A 71 17.14 3.22 -29.04
CA ASP A 71 18.13 3.55 -30.06
C ASP A 71 19.21 4.50 -29.51
N ALA A 72 18.84 5.42 -28.61
CA ALA A 72 19.78 6.30 -27.92
C ALA A 72 20.81 5.56 -27.04
N VAL A 73 20.57 4.32 -26.63
CA VAL A 73 21.54 3.52 -25.83
C VAL A 73 22.26 2.43 -26.64
N SER A 74 21.94 2.28 -27.93
CA SER A 74 22.53 1.27 -28.83
C SER A 74 24.03 1.45 -29.13
N GLN A 75 24.57 2.63 -28.88
CA GLN A 75 25.97 3.05 -29.06
C GLN A 75 26.42 3.90 -27.87
N GLY A 76 27.74 3.99 -27.66
CA GLY A 76 28.37 4.74 -26.57
C GLY A 76 28.94 6.08 -27.01
N ASN A 77 29.69 6.74 -26.12
CA ASN A 77 30.38 8.01 -26.37
C ASN A 77 29.45 9.13 -26.83
N ARG A 78 28.33 9.32 -26.12
CA ARG A 78 27.35 10.33 -26.51
C ARG A 78 26.54 10.90 -25.35
N THR A 79 26.11 12.14 -25.54
CA THR A 79 25.14 12.81 -24.69
C THR A 79 23.76 12.65 -25.30
N ILE A 80 22.83 12.09 -24.53
CA ILE A 80 21.45 11.84 -24.90
C ILE A 80 20.61 13.01 -24.39
N VAL A 81 20.07 13.77 -25.33
CA VAL A 81 19.13 14.88 -25.08
C VAL A 81 17.72 14.47 -25.50
N PHE A 82 16.71 15.09 -24.89
CA PHE A 82 15.31 14.79 -25.12
C PHE A 82 14.62 15.96 -25.81
N ARG A 83 14.05 15.73 -27.00
CA ARG A 83 13.21 16.70 -27.72
C ARG A 83 11.72 16.47 -27.50
N VAL A 84 11.37 15.58 -26.59
CA VAL A 84 9.99 15.27 -26.17
C VAL A 84 9.93 15.11 -24.66
N SER A 85 8.77 15.36 -24.07
CA SER A 85 8.42 14.90 -22.72
C SER A 85 7.33 13.84 -22.79
N GLY A 86 7.28 12.94 -21.81
CA GLY A 86 6.26 11.90 -21.78
C GLY A 86 6.67 10.62 -21.06
N ASN A 87 5.73 9.68 -21.08
CA ASN A 87 5.90 8.32 -20.59
C ASN A 87 6.44 7.41 -21.69
N ILE A 88 7.68 6.93 -21.53
CA ILE A 88 8.28 5.88 -22.36
C ILE A 88 7.87 4.53 -21.76
N ASN A 89 6.81 3.95 -22.31
CA ASN A 89 6.24 2.69 -21.86
C ASN A 89 7.00 1.52 -22.48
N LEU A 90 7.95 0.96 -21.74
CA LEU A 90 8.80 -0.11 -22.23
C LEU A 90 7.98 -1.36 -22.57
N LYS A 91 8.44 -2.13 -23.55
CA LYS A 91 7.88 -3.46 -23.93
C LYS A 91 8.77 -4.63 -23.51
N SER A 92 9.98 -4.33 -23.10
CA SER A 92 10.96 -5.27 -22.53
C SER A 92 11.99 -4.49 -21.72
N LYS A 93 12.78 -5.19 -20.90
CA LYS A 93 13.88 -4.60 -20.12
C LYS A 93 14.75 -3.71 -21.00
N LEU A 94 15.10 -2.53 -20.50
CA LEU A 94 16.06 -1.67 -21.16
C LEU A 94 17.45 -1.97 -20.60
N ILE A 95 18.30 -2.63 -21.39
CA ILE A 95 19.67 -2.96 -20.99
C ILE A 95 20.63 -2.00 -21.69
N ILE A 96 21.31 -1.17 -20.91
CA ILE A 96 22.30 -0.20 -21.38
C ILE A 96 23.66 -0.90 -21.39
N ARG A 97 24.16 -1.25 -22.58
CA ARG A 97 25.43 -1.98 -22.75
C ARG A 97 26.59 -1.11 -23.23
N SER A 98 26.30 0.14 -23.57
CA SER A 98 27.26 1.06 -24.15
C SER A 98 27.77 2.01 -23.07
N SER A 99 29.08 2.13 -22.94
CA SER A 99 29.74 3.03 -21.98
C SER A 99 29.80 4.48 -22.48
N ASN A 100 30.19 5.40 -21.58
CA ASN A 100 30.42 6.82 -21.86
C ASN A 100 29.13 7.52 -22.33
N LEU A 101 28.10 7.48 -21.49
CA LEU A 101 26.79 8.07 -21.78
C LEU A 101 26.41 9.13 -20.74
N THR A 102 25.85 10.24 -21.21
CA THR A 102 25.17 11.23 -20.37
C THR A 102 23.70 11.29 -20.75
N PHE A 103 22.80 11.01 -19.81
CA PHE A 103 21.36 11.16 -19.98
C PHE A 103 20.92 12.50 -19.38
N ALA A 104 20.60 13.48 -20.23
CA ALA A 104 20.28 14.84 -19.83
C ALA A 104 18.76 15.07 -19.79
N GLY A 105 18.07 14.50 -18.80
CA GLY A 105 16.61 14.58 -18.67
C GLY A 105 16.04 16.00 -18.59
N GLN A 106 16.83 16.97 -18.11
CA GLN A 106 16.44 18.38 -18.03
C GLN A 106 16.24 19.06 -19.39
N THR A 107 16.67 18.43 -20.48
CA THR A 107 16.47 18.97 -21.85
C THR A 107 15.06 18.75 -22.40
N ALA A 108 14.28 17.85 -21.80
CA ALA A 108 12.94 17.52 -22.26
C ALA A 108 12.04 18.79 -22.30
N PRO A 109 11.37 19.10 -23.42
CA PRO A 109 10.48 20.26 -23.49
C PRO A 109 9.14 19.89 -22.84
N GLY A 110 8.82 20.42 -21.66
CA GLY A 110 7.55 20.15 -20.95
C GLY A 110 7.74 19.53 -19.56
N ASP A 111 7.00 18.47 -19.23
CA ASP A 111 6.98 17.87 -17.88
C ASP A 111 8.12 16.87 -17.60
N GLY A 112 8.98 16.58 -18.58
CA GLY A 112 10.09 15.64 -18.46
C GLY A 112 9.76 14.21 -18.90
N ILE A 113 10.65 13.27 -18.54
CA ILE A 113 10.59 11.88 -18.99
C ILE A 113 10.35 10.93 -17.81
N SER A 114 9.45 9.97 -18.02
CA SER A 114 9.32 8.79 -17.16
C SER A 114 9.45 7.52 -17.97
N ILE A 115 10.24 6.57 -17.47
CA ILE A 115 10.49 5.26 -18.07
C ILE A 115 9.70 4.23 -17.25
N ASN A 116 8.75 3.56 -17.90
CA ASN A 116 7.71 2.79 -17.22
C ASN A 116 7.67 1.32 -17.66
N HIS A 117 6.89 0.52 -16.92
CA HIS A 117 6.60 -0.91 -17.15
C HIS A 117 7.76 -1.86 -16.86
N TYR A 118 8.89 -1.73 -17.58
CA TYR A 118 10.01 -2.66 -17.41
C TYR A 118 11.20 -2.02 -16.68
N PRO A 119 12.05 -2.84 -16.04
CA PRO A 119 13.24 -2.38 -15.35
C PRO A 119 14.32 -1.87 -16.32
N VAL A 120 15.22 -1.04 -15.79
CA VAL A 120 16.43 -0.58 -16.48
C VAL A 120 17.66 -1.25 -15.86
N ILE A 121 18.44 -1.92 -16.70
CA ILE A 121 19.69 -2.57 -16.29
C ILE A 121 20.85 -1.80 -16.91
N VAL A 122 21.73 -1.26 -16.06
CA VAL A 122 22.98 -0.62 -16.51
C VAL A 122 24.08 -1.68 -16.49
N ASP A 123 24.46 -2.12 -17.68
CA ASP A 123 25.52 -3.08 -17.93
C ASP A 123 26.70 -2.40 -18.66
N ALA A 124 27.15 -1.27 -18.13
CA ALA A 124 28.15 -0.40 -18.74
C ALA A 124 28.83 0.53 -17.71
N ASP A 125 30.01 1.04 -18.08
CA ASP A 125 30.82 1.98 -17.29
C ASP A 125 30.64 3.43 -17.74
N ASN A 126 31.01 4.38 -16.87
CA ASN A 126 31.08 5.81 -17.18
C ASN A 126 29.73 6.40 -17.64
N ILE A 127 28.76 6.41 -16.72
CA ILE A 127 27.38 6.80 -17.01
C ILE A 127 26.93 7.93 -16.07
N ILE A 128 26.34 8.98 -16.66
CA ILE A 128 25.71 10.09 -15.95
C ILE A 128 24.19 10.02 -16.19
N PHE A 129 23.38 9.95 -15.13
CA PHE A 129 21.93 10.12 -15.20
C PHE A 129 21.51 11.40 -14.48
N ARG A 130 20.71 12.24 -15.15
CA ARG A 130 20.13 13.46 -14.53
C ARG A 130 18.66 13.62 -14.87
N TYR A 131 17.84 13.98 -13.87
CA TYR A 131 16.45 14.41 -14.04
C TYR A 131 15.53 13.43 -14.78
N LEU A 132 15.67 12.13 -14.50
CA LEU A 132 14.85 11.06 -15.08
C LEU A 132 14.04 10.32 -14.02
N ARG A 133 12.93 9.71 -14.45
CA ARG A 133 12.06 8.91 -13.60
C ARG A 133 12.00 7.47 -14.09
N PHE A 134 12.06 6.52 -13.15
CA PHE A 134 12.03 5.09 -13.40
C PHE A 134 10.91 4.47 -12.56
N ARG A 135 9.84 4.03 -13.23
CA ARG A 135 8.59 3.61 -12.59
C ARG A 135 8.01 2.36 -13.25
N PRO A 136 8.59 1.17 -13.02
CA PRO A 136 8.12 -0.06 -13.67
C PRO A 136 6.67 -0.41 -13.32
N GLY A 137 6.24 -0.25 -12.06
CA GLY A 137 4.90 -0.64 -11.63
C GLY A 137 4.63 -2.15 -11.74
N ASP A 138 3.40 -2.57 -11.48
CA ASP A 138 3.01 -3.99 -11.42
C ASP A 138 2.28 -4.52 -12.67
N VAL A 139 2.15 -3.72 -13.73
CA VAL A 139 1.38 -4.09 -14.92
C VAL A 139 2.02 -5.24 -15.71
N VAL A 140 3.35 -5.39 -15.59
CA VAL A 140 4.10 -6.53 -16.13
C VAL A 140 4.76 -7.30 -15.00
N LEU A 141 4.85 -8.63 -15.13
CA LEU A 141 5.57 -9.45 -14.14
C LEU A 141 7.08 -9.29 -14.36
N ALA A 142 7.70 -8.40 -13.60
CA ALA A 142 9.14 -8.20 -13.56
C ALA A 142 9.58 -8.05 -12.09
N GLU A 143 9.97 -9.16 -11.47
CA GLU A 143 10.54 -9.20 -10.12
C GLU A 143 11.98 -8.64 -10.12
N GLU A 144 12.15 -7.43 -10.59
CA GLU A 144 13.44 -6.74 -10.66
C GLU A 144 13.30 -5.31 -10.15
N ASP A 145 14.46 -4.68 -10.00
CA ASP A 145 14.52 -3.32 -9.49
C ASP A 145 14.00 -2.30 -10.50
N ALA A 146 13.63 -1.10 -10.07
CA ALA A 146 13.41 -0.02 -11.04
C ALA A 146 14.71 0.26 -11.82
N MET A 147 15.84 0.21 -11.12
CA MET A 147 17.17 0.21 -11.75
C MET A 147 18.18 -0.65 -10.99
N SER A 148 18.90 -1.50 -11.73
CA SER A 148 20.05 -2.25 -11.21
C SER A 148 21.34 -1.86 -11.95
N ILE A 149 22.42 -1.67 -11.18
CA ILE A 149 23.78 -1.39 -11.69
C ILE A 149 24.74 -2.27 -10.90
N ARG A 150 25.47 -3.17 -11.54
CA ARG A 150 26.32 -4.12 -10.82
C ARG A 150 27.64 -4.40 -11.50
N LYS A 151 28.73 -4.34 -10.72
CA LYS A 151 30.11 -4.64 -11.15
C LYS A 151 30.64 -3.70 -12.24
N HIS A 152 30.20 -2.44 -12.19
CA HIS A 152 30.61 -1.37 -13.10
C HIS A 152 31.27 -0.22 -12.32
N ALA A 153 31.82 0.74 -13.04
CA ALA A 153 32.57 1.85 -12.47
C ALA A 153 32.22 3.22 -13.08
N ASN A 154 32.45 4.26 -12.29
CA ASN A 154 32.28 5.67 -12.65
C ASN A 154 30.81 5.94 -13.02
N ILE A 155 29.96 6.01 -12.01
CA ILE A 155 28.53 6.22 -12.19
C ILE A 155 28.11 7.40 -11.32
N ILE A 156 27.34 8.33 -11.89
CA ILE A 156 26.66 9.36 -11.12
C ILE A 156 25.18 9.40 -11.49
N ILE A 157 24.34 9.29 -10.46
CA ILE A 157 22.89 9.45 -10.53
C ILE A 157 22.56 10.70 -9.73
N ASP A 158 22.06 11.72 -10.41
CA ASP A 158 21.74 13.03 -9.82
C ASP A 158 20.30 13.41 -10.15
N HIS A 159 19.53 13.84 -9.15
CA HIS A 159 18.16 14.31 -9.38
C HIS A 159 17.27 13.32 -10.14
N CYS A 160 17.35 12.02 -9.85
CA CYS A 160 16.47 11.02 -10.46
C CYS A 160 15.45 10.49 -9.45
N SER A 161 14.32 10.01 -9.95
CA SER A 161 13.26 9.43 -9.11
C SER A 161 12.99 7.98 -9.51
N PHE A 162 12.97 7.10 -8.52
CA PHE A 162 12.77 5.67 -8.67
C PHE A 162 11.61 5.27 -7.76
N THR A 163 10.54 4.71 -8.34
CA THR A 163 9.38 4.25 -7.57
C THR A 163 8.72 3.01 -8.15
N TRP A 164 7.90 2.33 -7.35
CA TRP A 164 7.01 1.24 -7.81
C TRP A 164 7.74 0.02 -8.39
N ALA A 165 8.88 -0.33 -7.82
CA ALA A 165 9.56 -1.59 -8.12
C ALA A 165 8.97 -2.77 -7.33
N ILE A 166 9.14 -3.99 -7.85
CA ILE A 166 8.66 -5.22 -7.24
C ILE A 166 9.75 -5.89 -6.36
N ASP A 167 11.04 -5.84 -6.75
CA ASP A 167 12.16 -6.36 -5.92
C ASP A 167 12.76 -5.23 -5.05
N GLU A 168 13.82 -4.54 -5.49
CA GLU A 168 14.32 -3.30 -4.87
C GLU A 168 14.04 -2.05 -5.72
N VAL A 169 14.06 -0.84 -5.15
CA VAL A 169 13.87 0.37 -5.97
C VAL A 169 15.13 0.73 -6.77
N LEU A 170 16.28 0.88 -6.11
CA LEU A 170 17.52 1.31 -6.74
C LEU A 170 18.74 0.57 -6.17
N SER A 171 19.43 -0.22 -7.00
CA SER A 171 20.54 -1.07 -6.56
C SER A 171 21.85 -0.86 -7.33
N PRO A 172 22.63 0.20 -7.03
CA PRO A 172 24.04 0.31 -7.37
C PRO A 172 24.88 -0.59 -6.44
N TYR A 173 25.03 -1.85 -6.82
CA TYR A 173 25.62 -2.90 -5.99
C TYR A 173 26.98 -3.40 -6.51
N GLU A 174 27.98 -3.53 -5.64
CA GLU A 174 29.34 -4.01 -6.02
C GLU A 174 29.98 -3.19 -7.17
N ASN A 175 29.82 -1.86 -7.15
CA ASN A 175 30.38 -0.94 -8.15
C ASN A 175 31.60 -0.18 -7.61
N ARG A 176 32.29 0.58 -8.46
CA ARG A 176 33.40 1.46 -8.06
C ARG A 176 33.17 2.90 -8.48
N ASN A 177 33.54 3.87 -7.64
CA ASN A 177 33.41 5.30 -7.91
C ASN A 177 31.96 5.67 -8.29
N VAL A 178 31.04 5.52 -7.33
CA VAL A 178 29.61 5.80 -7.53
C VAL A 178 29.17 6.98 -6.69
N THR A 179 28.35 7.86 -7.26
CA THR A 179 27.57 8.83 -6.50
C THR A 179 26.08 8.67 -6.82
N VAL A 180 25.24 8.57 -5.78
CA VAL A 180 23.81 8.84 -5.90
C VAL A 180 23.52 10.09 -5.07
N GLN A 181 23.05 11.14 -5.72
CA GLN A 181 22.81 12.43 -5.09
C GLN A 181 21.45 13.01 -5.47
N TRP A 182 20.85 13.75 -4.53
CA TRP A 182 19.62 14.50 -4.76
C TRP A 182 18.50 13.67 -5.41
N SER A 183 18.41 12.37 -5.11
CA SER A 183 17.51 11.45 -5.79
C SER A 183 16.44 10.88 -4.84
N ILE A 184 15.32 10.41 -5.39
CA ILE A 184 14.25 9.74 -4.63
C ILE A 184 14.28 8.25 -4.95
N ALA A 185 14.31 7.39 -3.92
CA ALA A 185 14.12 5.96 -4.05
C ALA A 185 13.03 5.51 -3.06
N GLY A 186 11.82 5.23 -3.54
CA GLY A 186 10.73 4.94 -2.63
C GLY A 186 9.50 4.28 -3.20
N GLU A 187 8.54 4.02 -2.32
CA GLU A 187 7.23 3.45 -2.66
C GLU A 187 7.35 2.13 -3.45
N ALA A 188 8.23 1.26 -2.96
CA ALA A 188 8.32 -0.12 -3.42
C ALA A 188 7.00 -0.88 -3.20
N LEU A 189 6.65 -1.79 -4.10
CA LEU A 189 5.34 -2.45 -4.12
C LEU A 189 5.31 -3.69 -3.22
N HIS A 190 4.70 -3.55 -2.05
CA HIS A 190 4.93 -4.37 -0.87
C HIS A 190 4.42 -5.82 -0.91
N MET A 191 3.14 -6.02 -1.22
CA MET A 191 2.50 -7.33 -1.44
C MET A 191 2.07 -7.46 -2.90
N SER A 192 2.99 -7.13 -3.81
CA SER A 192 2.77 -7.25 -5.25
C SER A 192 3.19 -8.63 -5.75
N ARG A 193 3.55 -8.72 -7.03
CA ARG A 193 3.78 -9.97 -7.78
C ARG A 193 5.18 -10.59 -7.56
N HIS A 194 5.71 -10.55 -6.36
CA HIS A 194 7.05 -11.07 -6.05
C HIS A 194 6.99 -12.48 -5.46
N GLN A 195 7.72 -13.44 -6.04
CA GLN A 195 7.70 -14.86 -5.62
C GLN A 195 8.05 -15.12 -4.14
N LYS A 196 8.86 -14.24 -3.51
CA LYS A 196 9.18 -14.36 -2.07
C LYS A 196 8.03 -13.86 -1.18
N GLY A 197 6.90 -13.45 -1.77
CA GLY A 197 5.82 -12.75 -1.10
C GLY A 197 6.20 -11.30 -0.83
N ARG A 198 6.00 -10.86 0.42
CA ARG A 198 6.29 -9.51 0.90
C ARG A 198 7.69 -9.04 0.47
N HIS A 199 7.75 -8.09 -0.44
CA HIS A 199 8.98 -7.50 -0.95
C HIS A 199 8.69 -6.06 -1.38
N GLY A 200 9.24 -5.10 -0.65
CA GLY A 200 9.05 -3.69 -0.96
C GLY A 200 10.25 -2.92 -0.43
N PHE A 201 11.39 -3.08 -1.09
CA PHE A 201 12.69 -2.71 -0.54
C PHE A 201 13.32 -1.51 -1.25
N GLY A 202 14.05 -0.68 -0.50
CA GLY A 202 14.66 0.54 -1.05
C GLY A 202 15.80 0.25 -2.01
N GLY A 203 16.84 -0.47 -1.58
CA GLY A 203 17.99 -0.71 -2.46
C GLY A 203 19.18 -1.43 -1.84
N LEU A 204 19.97 -2.05 -2.72
CA LEU A 204 21.30 -2.59 -2.39
C LEU A 204 22.38 -1.56 -2.77
N TRP A 205 23.02 -0.95 -1.78
CA TRP A 205 23.98 0.15 -1.99
C TRP A 205 25.40 -0.31 -1.66
N GLY A 206 26.22 -0.44 -2.69
CA GLY A 206 27.58 -0.98 -2.60
C GLY A 206 28.59 0.06 -2.10
N ALA A 207 29.65 -0.42 -1.45
CA ALA A 207 30.89 0.33 -1.22
C ALA A 207 31.69 0.47 -2.54
N GLY A 208 32.98 0.78 -2.47
CA GLY A 208 33.83 0.93 -3.68
C GLY A 208 34.24 2.36 -4.00
N ASN A 209 34.53 3.20 -2.99
CA ASN A 209 34.53 4.66 -3.14
C ASN A 209 33.14 5.14 -3.59
N SER A 210 32.11 4.78 -2.82
CA SER A 210 30.74 5.12 -3.16
C SER A 210 30.17 6.14 -2.18
N THR A 211 29.45 7.12 -2.69
CA THR A 211 28.80 8.18 -1.91
C THR A 211 27.31 8.22 -2.21
N TYR A 212 26.51 8.29 -1.17
CA TYR A 212 25.08 8.40 -1.24
C TYR A 212 24.64 9.56 -0.36
N HIS A 213 24.27 10.69 -0.95
CA HIS A 213 23.95 11.90 -0.19
C HIS A 213 22.76 12.71 -0.69
N HIS A 214 22.07 13.38 0.23
CA HIS A 214 20.89 14.20 -0.07
C HIS A 214 19.79 13.45 -0.83
N ASN A 215 19.63 12.16 -0.58
CA ASN A 215 18.57 11.36 -1.17
C ASN A 215 17.37 11.25 -0.22
N LEU A 216 16.19 11.02 -0.79
CA LEU A 216 14.99 10.63 -0.06
C LEU A 216 14.73 9.14 -0.25
N LEU A 217 14.77 8.37 0.84
CA LEU A 217 14.33 6.99 0.90
C LEU A 217 12.99 6.94 1.63
N ILE A 218 11.94 6.49 0.95
CA ILE A 218 10.56 6.71 1.44
C ILE A 218 9.64 5.52 1.19
N HIS A 219 8.79 5.17 2.16
CA HIS A 219 7.72 4.16 2.04
C HIS A 219 8.22 2.76 1.64
N ASN A 220 9.49 2.43 1.89
CA ASN A 220 10.03 1.09 1.66
C ASN A 220 10.08 0.31 2.96
N ALA A 221 9.62 -0.92 2.96
CA ALA A 221 9.54 -1.74 4.17
C ALA A 221 10.91 -2.03 4.83
N SER A 222 11.96 -2.15 4.02
CA SER A 222 13.33 -2.49 4.43
C SER A 222 14.34 -1.99 3.40
N ARG A 223 15.64 -2.19 3.68
CA ARG A 223 16.79 -1.83 2.81
C ARG A 223 16.80 -0.35 2.46
N ASN A 224 16.87 0.51 3.48
CA ASN A 224 16.94 1.96 3.33
C ASN A 224 18.29 2.55 3.84
N ALA A 225 19.46 2.16 3.34
CA ALA A 225 19.76 1.17 2.30
C ALA A 225 20.41 -0.09 2.89
N ARG A 226 20.41 -1.21 2.16
CA ARG A 226 21.24 -2.36 2.57
C ARG A 226 22.65 -2.21 1.99
N TYR A 227 23.66 -2.23 2.85
CA TYR A 227 25.05 -2.04 2.46
C TYR A 227 25.76 -3.35 2.13
N LYS A 228 26.75 -3.26 1.22
CA LYS A 228 27.69 -4.35 0.94
C LYS A 228 29.03 -3.82 0.45
N GLY A 229 30.12 -4.37 0.95
CA GLY A 229 31.45 -4.17 0.40
C GLY A 229 31.98 -5.40 -0.34
N THR A 230 33.20 -5.28 -0.85
CA THR A 230 33.91 -6.35 -1.54
C THR A 230 35.29 -6.55 -0.91
N LEU A 231 35.87 -7.75 -1.07
CA LEU A 231 37.18 -8.08 -0.50
C LEU A 231 38.35 -7.43 -1.25
N THR A 232 38.13 -6.99 -2.49
CA THR A 232 39.19 -6.67 -3.47
C THR A 232 39.21 -5.21 -3.89
N GLU A 233 38.32 -4.37 -3.37
CA GLU A 233 38.17 -2.96 -3.78
C GLU A 233 38.24 -2.02 -2.57
N SER A 234 38.18 -0.71 -2.83
CA SER A 234 38.02 0.28 -1.76
C SER A 234 36.76 -0.03 -0.95
N LYS A 235 36.88 -0.03 0.37
CA LYS A 235 35.79 -0.42 1.26
C LYS A 235 34.88 0.74 1.62
N THR A 236 35.25 1.98 1.29
CA THR A 236 34.49 3.16 1.70
C THR A 236 33.10 3.20 1.07
N LEU A 237 32.09 3.34 1.92
CA LEU A 237 30.72 3.72 1.62
C LEU A 237 30.37 4.94 2.47
N ASP A 238 30.02 6.04 1.82
CA ASP A 238 29.71 7.30 2.48
C ASP A 238 28.21 7.64 2.37
N PHE A 239 27.46 7.41 3.44
CA PHE A 239 26.00 7.62 3.50
C PHE A 239 25.69 8.83 4.38
N ARG A 240 25.39 9.98 3.77
CA ARG A 240 25.24 11.23 4.52
C ARG A 240 24.12 12.14 4.04
N ASN A 241 23.53 12.93 4.94
CA ASN A 241 22.49 13.91 4.60
C ASN A 241 21.28 13.35 3.84
N ASN A 242 20.99 12.06 3.95
CA ASN A 242 19.78 11.45 3.39
C ASN A 242 18.59 11.63 4.34
N VAL A 243 17.38 11.62 3.79
CA VAL A 243 16.12 11.54 4.55
C VAL A 243 15.54 10.15 4.40
N ILE A 244 15.28 9.48 5.52
CA ILE A 244 14.69 8.15 5.58
C ILE A 244 13.31 8.28 6.24
N TYR A 245 12.25 7.95 5.50
CA TYR A 245 10.87 8.14 5.96
C TYR A 245 9.99 6.90 5.78
N ASN A 246 9.17 6.61 6.79
CA ASN A 246 8.14 5.56 6.76
C ASN A 246 8.65 4.19 6.29
N TRP A 247 9.77 3.73 6.86
CA TRP A 247 10.14 2.32 6.75
C TRP A 247 9.14 1.46 7.50
N ASN A 248 9.03 0.16 7.20
CA ASN A 248 8.15 -0.73 7.96
C ASN A 248 8.91 -1.35 9.13
N TYR A 249 9.83 -2.28 8.84
CA TYR A 249 10.51 -3.07 9.87
C TYR A 249 12.04 -2.96 9.85
N GLN A 250 12.64 -2.26 8.89
CA GLN A 250 14.10 -2.05 8.89
C GLN A 250 14.50 -0.78 8.13
N THR A 251 15.51 -0.08 8.64
CA THR A 251 16.20 1.00 7.92
C THR A 251 17.42 0.45 7.16
N SER A 252 18.63 0.82 7.57
CA SER A 252 19.88 0.33 6.98
C SER A 252 20.31 -0.98 7.62
N TYR A 253 20.92 -1.88 6.85
CA TYR A 253 21.56 -3.08 7.41
C TYR A 253 22.64 -3.68 6.49
N GLY A 254 23.42 -4.63 7.00
CA GLY A 254 24.46 -5.32 6.23
C GLY A 254 25.85 -4.76 6.47
N GLY A 255 26.59 -4.46 5.40
CA GLY A 255 27.94 -3.88 5.48
C GLY A 255 29.08 -4.90 5.55
N ASP A 256 28.84 -6.15 5.17
CA ASP A 256 29.89 -7.16 5.00
C ASP A 256 31.00 -6.62 4.08
N HIS A 257 32.23 -6.54 4.60
CA HIS A 257 33.41 -5.97 3.94
C HIS A 257 33.35 -4.47 3.55
N ALA A 258 32.42 -3.68 4.11
CA ALA A 258 32.34 -2.24 3.89
C ALA A 258 32.86 -1.44 5.09
N ASP A 259 33.48 -0.30 4.80
CA ASP A 259 33.87 0.75 5.72
C ASP A 259 32.84 1.89 5.57
N VAL A 260 31.93 2.02 6.53
CA VAL A 260 30.68 2.82 6.38
C VAL A 260 30.74 4.10 7.20
N ASN A 261 30.50 5.24 6.55
CA ASN A 261 30.11 6.48 7.23
C ASN A 261 28.58 6.63 7.19
N MET A 262 27.97 6.94 8.34
CA MET A 262 26.57 7.36 8.47
C MET A 262 26.52 8.73 9.15
N ILE A 263 26.44 9.80 8.35
CA ILE A 263 26.66 11.17 8.83
C ILE A 263 25.46 12.06 8.54
N ASN A 264 24.90 12.71 9.57
CA ASN A 264 23.90 13.76 9.41
C ASN A 264 22.67 13.37 8.56
N ASN A 265 22.23 12.10 8.62
CA ASN A 265 20.98 11.67 7.99
C ASN A 265 19.78 11.98 8.90
N TYR A 266 18.59 12.16 8.32
CA TYR A 266 17.36 12.46 9.03
C TYR A 266 16.38 11.28 8.95
N TYR A 267 16.03 10.72 10.10
CA TYR A 267 15.13 9.57 10.23
C TYR A 267 13.80 10.02 10.79
N LYS A 268 12.71 9.72 10.09
CA LYS A 268 11.36 10.02 10.53
C LYS A 268 10.44 8.82 10.33
N TYR A 269 9.92 8.28 11.42
CA TYR A 269 8.94 7.21 11.34
C TYR A 269 7.63 7.73 10.71
N GLY A 270 6.96 6.89 9.93
CA GLY A 270 5.64 7.16 9.37
C GLY A 270 4.59 6.19 9.91
N PRO A 271 3.37 6.19 9.34
CA PRO A 271 2.28 5.34 9.80
C PRO A 271 2.59 3.84 9.79
N ASP A 272 3.34 3.32 8.81
CA ASP A 272 3.63 1.89 8.75
C ASP A 272 4.87 1.48 9.55
N THR A 273 5.63 2.44 10.08
CA THR A 273 6.82 2.11 10.84
C THR A 273 6.44 1.38 12.11
N ASN A 274 6.90 0.13 12.19
CA ASN A 274 6.74 -0.71 13.36
C ASN A 274 7.26 0.04 14.59
N ILE A 275 6.48 0.01 15.66
CA ILE A 275 6.74 0.76 16.88
C ILE A 275 8.11 0.39 17.46
N SER A 276 8.49 -0.89 17.39
CA SER A 276 9.80 -1.38 17.84
C SER A 276 10.97 -0.89 17.00
N GLU A 277 10.74 -0.44 15.77
CA GLU A 277 11.79 -0.13 14.79
C GLU A 277 12.01 1.37 14.60
N ARG A 278 11.31 2.23 15.36
CA ARG A 278 11.35 3.70 15.18
C ARG A 278 12.70 4.32 15.53
N THR A 279 13.51 3.63 16.32
CA THR A 279 14.86 4.07 16.73
C THR A 279 15.98 3.37 15.97
N ASN A 280 15.65 2.39 15.12
CA ASN A 280 16.63 1.58 14.42
C ASN A 280 17.27 2.39 13.27
N LEU A 281 18.58 2.62 13.36
CA LEU A 281 19.38 3.31 12.35
C LEU A 281 20.13 2.33 11.46
N TYR A 282 20.74 1.32 12.06
CA TYR A 282 21.61 0.39 11.36
C TYR A 282 21.80 -0.93 12.11
N GLU A 283 21.51 -2.04 11.43
CA GLU A 283 21.89 -3.39 11.89
C GLU A 283 23.07 -3.91 11.06
N LEU A 284 24.22 -4.09 11.70
CA LEU A 284 25.42 -4.57 11.02
C LEU A 284 25.53 -6.08 11.10
N THR A 285 25.58 -6.73 9.94
CA THR A 285 25.69 -8.19 9.84
C THR A 285 26.85 -8.58 8.93
N GLY A 286 27.62 -9.62 9.27
CA GLY A 286 28.69 -10.18 8.44
C GLY A 286 30.11 -9.79 8.88
N ALA A 287 31.12 -10.21 8.13
CA ALA A 287 32.52 -10.14 8.55
C ALA A 287 33.21 -8.82 8.18
N ASN A 288 34.07 -8.31 9.08
CA ASN A 288 35.08 -7.23 8.90
C ASN A 288 34.58 -5.90 8.29
N GLY A 289 34.93 -4.75 8.89
CA GLY A 289 34.59 -3.42 8.37
C GLY A 289 34.57 -2.36 9.46
N LYS A 290 34.87 -1.11 9.10
CA LYS A 290 34.84 0.06 10.00
C LYS A 290 33.52 0.79 9.91
N VAL A 291 33.09 1.40 11.01
CA VAL A 291 31.82 2.11 11.07
C VAL A 291 32.00 3.42 11.83
N TYR A 292 31.65 4.51 11.17
CA TYR A 292 31.53 5.82 11.77
C TYR A 292 30.08 6.29 11.69
N VAL A 293 29.48 6.61 12.83
CA VAL A 293 28.10 7.10 12.93
C VAL A 293 28.11 8.37 13.77
N ASP A 294 27.66 9.48 13.20
CA ASP A 294 27.57 10.76 13.91
C ASP A 294 26.53 11.74 13.31
N GLY A 295 25.97 12.59 14.17
CA GLY A 295 25.10 13.72 13.81
C GLY A 295 23.78 13.39 13.11
N ASN A 296 23.38 12.12 13.05
CA ASN A 296 22.07 11.72 12.54
C ASN A 296 20.96 12.19 13.49
N TYR A 297 19.83 12.60 12.93
CA TYR A 297 18.67 13.07 13.67
C TYR A 297 17.54 12.04 13.60
N VAL A 298 16.97 11.68 14.74
CA VAL A 298 15.87 10.72 14.85
C VAL A 298 14.65 11.43 15.41
N ASP A 299 13.71 11.73 14.52
CA ASP A 299 12.51 12.49 14.85
C ASP A 299 11.73 11.87 16.01
N SER A 300 11.43 12.69 17.02
CA SER A 300 10.76 12.29 18.28
C SER A 300 11.58 11.42 19.24
N PHE A 301 12.87 11.17 18.98
CA PHE A 301 13.76 10.37 19.83
C PHE A 301 15.04 11.14 20.19
N PRO A 302 14.97 12.08 21.16
CA PRO A 302 16.09 12.96 21.49
C PRO A 302 17.32 12.20 22.02
N ASP A 303 17.14 11.08 22.73
CA ASP A 303 18.25 10.29 23.26
C ASP A 303 19.07 9.64 22.13
N VAL A 304 18.41 9.06 21.13
CA VAL A 304 19.07 8.47 19.95
C VAL A 304 19.67 9.55 19.04
N THR A 305 19.04 10.74 19.01
CA THR A 305 19.61 11.91 18.31
C THR A 305 20.89 12.40 18.99
N ALA A 306 20.95 12.38 20.33
CA ALA A 306 22.11 12.79 21.10
C ALA A 306 23.24 11.74 21.06
N ASP A 307 22.90 10.45 21.03
CA ASP A 307 23.83 9.34 20.86
C ASP A 307 23.28 8.34 19.84
N ASN A 308 23.71 8.48 18.59
CA ASN A 308 23.26 7.61 17.49
C ASN A 308 23.59 6.13 17.72
N TRP A 309 24.57 5.80 18.57
CA TRP A 309 24.93 4.42 18.83
C TRP A 309 23.84 3.65 19.60
N LEU A 310 22.88 4.33 20.21
CA LEU A 310 21.69 3.69 20.79
C LEU A 310 20.75 3.09 19.73
N GLY A 311 20.83 3.55 18.49
CA GLY A 311 20.05 3.05 17.35
C GLY A 311 20.84 2.09 16.44
N VAL A 312 22.04 1.66 16.85
CA VAL A 312 22.92 0.82 16.03
C VAL A 312 23.13 -0.53 16.72
N ASP A 313 22.80 -1.62 16.03
CA ASP A 313 23.15 -2.97 16.45
C ASP A 313 24.42 -3.43 15.72
N LEU A 314 25.46 -3.80 16.48
CA LEU A 314 26.80 -4.09 15.97
C LEU A 314 27.20 -5.54 16.30
N ASP A 315 27.21 -6.41 15.29
CA ASP A 315 27.63 -7.80 15.41
C ASP A 315 29.15 -7.96 15.72
N ALA A 316 29.51 -9.13 16.24
CA ALA A 316 30.87 -9.48 16.63
C ALA A 316 31.82 -9.54 15.42
N GLY A 317 32.76 -8.59 15.32
CA GLY A 317 33.78 -8.55 14.25
C GLY A 317 33.86 -7.25 13.46
N LYS A 318 33.10 -6.22 13.85
CA LYS A 318 33.16 -4.86 13.29
C LYS A 318 33.86 -3.88 14.23
N GLU A 319 34.48 -2.86 13.64
CA GLU A 319 35.22 -1.83 14.37
C GLU A 319 34.42 -0.50 14.35
N ARG A 320 33.92 -0.07 15.51
CA ARG A 320 33.49 1.30 15.72
C ARG A 320 34.71 2.22 15.70
N VAL A 321 34.71 3.21 14.81
CA VAL A 321 35.75 4.25 14.75
C VAL A 321 35.20 5.60 15.23
N THR A 322 36.09 6.45 15.75
CA THR A 322 35.73 7.75 16.32
C THR A 322 35.92 8.93 15.37
N GLU A 323 36.54 8.70 14.22
CA GLU A 323 36.77 9.70 13.18
C GLU A 323 36.13 9.24 11.86
N PRO A 324 35.62 10.17 11.04
CA PRO A 324 35.07 9.84 9.73
C PRO A 324 36.06 9.05 8.88
N ILE A 325 35.56 7.99 8.23
CA ILE A 325 36.32 7.20 7.27
C ILE A 325 36.60 8.08 6.05
N PRO A 326 37.84 8.14 5.54
CA PRO A 326 38.16 8.95 4.36
C PRO A 326 37.25 8.62 3.17
N ALA A 327 36.62 9.66 2.64
CA ALA A 327 35.72 9.62 1.48
C ALA A 327 35.96 10.85 0.59
N TYR A 328 35.40 10.84 -0.62
CA TYR A 328 35.45 11.99 -1.51
C TYR A 328 34.67 13.18 -0.91
N PRO A 329 35.04 14.43 -1.25
CA PRO A 329 34.38 15.61 -0.71
C PRO A 329 32.90 15.67 -1.06
N VAL A 330 32.11 16.05 -0.07
CA VAL A 330 30.67 16.32 -0.16
C VAL A 330 30.37 17.55 0.69
N THR A 331 29.53 18.45 0.19
CA THR A 331 29.00 19.56 0.99
C THR A 331 28.07 18.98 2.07
N THR A 332 28.55 18.93 3.30
CA THR A 332 27.81 18.34 4.42
C THR A 332 26.99 19.40 5.16
N HIS A 333 25.69 19.15 5.31
CA HIS A 333 24.75 19.95 6.10
C HIS A 333 24.46 19.28 7.45
N SER A 334 23.82 19.99 8.39
CA SER A 334 23.17 19.31 9.53
C SER A 334 22.02 18.44 9.03
N ALA A 335 21.61 17.42 9.80
CA ALA A 335 20.51 16.54 9.41
C ALA A 335 19.19 17.30 9.19
N GLU A 336 18.89 18.31 10.00
CA GLU A 336 17.68 19.14 9.87
C GLU A 336 17.71 20.03 8.62
N GLU A 337 18.87 20.59 8.29
CA GLU A 337 19.01 21.38 7.05
C GLU A 337 18.97 20.47 5.82
N ALA A 338 19.62 19.30 5.89
CA ALA A 338 19.50 18.27 4.87
C ALA A 338 18.03 17.86 4.65
N TYR A 339 17.24 17.66 5.72
CA TYR A 339 15.81 17.40 5.62
C TYR A 339 15.08 18.47 4.78
N ARG A 340 15.32 19.74 5.06
CA ARG A 340 14.70 20.85 4.32
C ARG A 340 15.12 20.84 2.84
N LEU A 341 16.42 20.69 2.58
CA LEU A 341 16.99 20.72 1.24
C LEU A 341 16.54 19.51 0.40
N VAL A 342 16.51 18.30 0.97
CA VAL A 342 16.08 17.07 0.29
C VAL A 342 14.62 17.16 -0.12
N LEU A 343 13.72 17.62 0.76
CA LEU A 343 12.31 17.79 0.40
C LEU A 343 12.05 18.88 -0.64
N GLU A 344 13.01 19.77 -0.86
CA GLU A 344 12.94 20.80 -1.89
C GLU A 344 13.53 20.31 -3.22
N GLN A 345 14.67 19.63 -3.17
CA GLN A 345 15.53 19.42 -4.34
C GLN A 345 15.57 17.97 -4.82
N ALA A 346 15.34 16.97 -3.97
CA ALA A 346 15.55 15.58 -4.38
C ALA A 346 14.51 15.09 -5.41
N GLY A 347 14.97 14.25 -6.35
CA GLY A 347 14.19 13.66 -7.42
C GLY A 347 14.31 14.41 -8.75
N ALA A 348 13.57 13.94 -9.75
CA ALA A 348 13.44 14.60 -11.05
C ALA A 348 12.61 15.88 -10.91
N VAL A 349 13.25 16.94 -10.44
CA VAL A 349 12.64 18.27 -10.26
C VAL A 349 12.63 19.11 -11.53
N LEU A 350 13.43 18.71 -12.54
CA LEU A 350 13.48 19.35 -13.84
C LEU A 350 12.98 18.43 -14.95
N PRO A 351 12.38 19.00 -16.02
CA PRO A 351 12.02 20.41 -16.16
C PRO A 351 10.91 20.86 -15.18
N LYS A 352 10.28 19.90 -14.49
CA LYS A 352 9.28 20.12 -13.46
C LYS A 352 9.22 18.93 -12.52
N ARG A 353 8.92 19.14 -11.22
CA ARG A 353 8.58 18.07 -10.27
C ARG A 353 7.15 17.59 -10.51
N ASP A 354 6.99 16.30 -10.80
CA ASP A 354 5.67 15.73 -11.07
C ASP A 354 4.84 15.43 -9.80
N SER A 355 3.61 14.96 -10.01
CA SER A 355 2.63 14.70 -8.95
C SER A 355 3.08 13.67 -7.93
N VAL A 356 3.82 12.64 -8.36
CA VAL A 356 4.25 11.54 -7.50
C VAL A 356 5.31 12.06 -6.55
N ASP A 357 6.35 12.70 -7.08
CA ASP A 357 7.43 13.24 -6.26
C ASP A 357 6.93 14.38 -5.35
N ALA A 358 5.96 15.18 -5.83
CA ALA A 358 5.30 16.20 -5.00
C ALA A 358 4.55 15.57 -3.81
N ARG A 359 3.74 14.53 -4.05
CA ARG A 359 3.05 13.78 -2.99
C ARG A 359 4.04 13.15 -2.00
N LEU A 360 5.09 12.49 -2.48
CA LEU A 360 6.08 11.85 -1.61
C LEU A 360 6.76 12.87 -0.67
N THR A 361 7.12 14.06 -1.15
CA THR A 361 7.67 15.09 -0.25
C THR A 361 6.61 15.67 0.71
N ALA A 362 5.34 15.72 0.32
CA ALA A 362 4.25 16.13 1.20
C ALA A 362 3.99 15.08 2.30
N ASP A 363 4.04 13.79 1.96
CA ASP A 363 3.90 12.69 2.91
C ASP A 363 4.93 12.79 4.04
N VAL A 364 6.20 13.10 3.70
CA VAL A 364 7.23 13.33 4.72
C VAL A 364 6.87 14.51 5.62
N ARG A 365 6.39 15.63 5.06
CA ARG A 365 6.03 16.83 5.84
C ARG A 365 4.89 16.54 6.80
N ASP A 366 3.83 15.91 6.29
CA ASP A 366 2.55 15.73 6.97
C ASP A 366 2.49 14.47 7.83
N ARG A 367 3.51 13.61 7.77
CA ARG A 367 3.56 12.27 8.37
C ARG A 367 2.40 11.39 7.90
N THR A 368 2.20 11.33 6.59
CA THR A 368 1.15 10.52 5.93
C THR A 368 1.76 9.52 4.96
N GLY A 369 0.91 8.76 4.27
CA GLY A 369 1.33 7.71 3.34
C GLY A 369 1.26 6.33 3.96
N ARG A 370 1.40 5.32 3.11
CA ARG A 370 1.38 3.91 3.49
C ARG A 370 2.23 3.07 2.51
N GLN A 371 2.58 1.85 2.86
CA GLN A 371 3.00 0.86 1.87
C GLN A 371 1.83 0.51 0.94
N ILE A 372 2.12 0.41 -0.35
CA ILE A 372 1.16 0.10 -1.41
C ILE A 372 1.54 -1.20 -2.10
N ASN A 373 0.59 -1.88 -2.72
CA ASN A 373 0.81 -3.12 -3.45
C ASN A 373 0.78 -2.91 -4.98
N SER A 374 0.18 -1.81 -5.43
CA SER A 374 0.13 -1.37 -6.81
C SER A 374 0.20 0.15 -6.90
N GLN A 375 0.87 0.69 -7.93
CA GLN A 375 0.84 2.13 -8.24
C GLN A 375 -0.59 2.66 -8.46
N ALA A 376 -1.54 1.81 -8.85
CA ALA A 376 -2.95 2.19 -9.01
C ALA A 376 -3.57 2.67 -7.69
N GLU A 377 -3.09 2.19 -6.55
CA GLU A 377 -3.58 2.61 -5.24
C GLU A 377 -3.32 4.10 -4.95
N VAL A 378 -2.42 4.75 -5.69
CA VAL A 378 -2.02 6.14 -5.51
C VAL A 378 -2.18 6.98 -6.78
N GLY A 379 -3.04 6.53 -7.70
CA GLY A 379 -3.39 7.25 -8.94
C GLY A 379 -2.58 6.87 -10.18
N GLY A 380 -1.58 6.00 -10.05
CA GLY A 380 -0.78 5.50 -11.16
C GLY A 380 0.15 6.54 -11.81
N TRP A 381 0.62 6.25 -13.02
CA TRP A 381 1.55 7.13 -13.74
C TRP A 381 0.90 8.47 -14.09
N PRO A 382 1.54 9.60 -13.76
CA PRO A 382 1.06 10.90 -14.22
C PRO A 382 1.14 11.01 -15.74
N GLU A 383 0.19 11.74 -16.31
CA GLU A 383 0.32 12.21 -17.70
C GLU A 383 1.38 13.32 -17.75
N LEU A 384 2.45 13.08 -18.51
CA LEU A 384 3.53 14.05 -18.72
C LEU A 384 3.36 14.68 -20.11
N LYS A 385 3.16 16.00 -20.16
CA LYS A 385 2.90 16.75 -21.38
C LYS A 385 4.20 17.25 -22.01
N SER A 386 4.28 17.13 -23.34
CA SER A 386 5.35 17.72 -24.13
C SER A 386 5.01 19.14 -24.57
N ALA A 387 5.98 20.04 -24.46
CA ALA A 387 6.02 21.31 -25.15
C ALA A 387 6.79 21.16 -26.48
N PRO A 388 6.74 22.15 -27.39
CA PRO A 388 7.62 22.19 -28.56
C PRO A 388 9.09 22.26 -28.13
N ALA A 389 9.95 21.43 -28.74
CA ALA A 389 11.40 21.54 -28.56
C ALA A 389 11.92 22.87 -29.12
N PRO A 390 12.88 23.54 -28.45
CA PRO A 390 13.57 24.70 -29.00
C PRO A 390 14.23 24.39 -30.35
N ALA A 391 14.30 25.35 -31.27
CA ALA A 391 15.04 25.15 -32.52
C ALA A 391 16.53 24.88 -32.25
N ASP A 392 17.09 23.93 -33.00
CA ASP A 392 18.48 23.46 -32.98
C ASP A 392 18.75 23.00 -34.41
N THR A 393 19.45 23.84 -35.17
CA THR A 393 19.55 23.76 -36.62
C THR A 393 20.58 22.73 -37.07
N ASP A 394 21.62 22.50 -36.29
CA ASP A 394 22.70 21.55 -36.59
C ASP A 394 22.66 20.27 -35.76
N HIS A 395 21.67 20.14 -34.87
CA HIS A 395 21.37 18.96 -34.06
C HIS A 395 22.48 18.59 -33.09
N ASP A 396 23.13 19.61 -32.52
CA ASP A 396 24.26 19.45 -31.62
C ASP A 396 23.86 19.39 -30.13
N GLY A 397 22.56 19.51 -29.85
CA GLY A 397 21.97 19.45 -28.52
C GLY A 397 21.87 20.81 -27.81
N MET A 398 22.30 21.89 -28.45
CA MET A 398 22.18 23.26 -27.98
C MET A 398 21.16 24.03 -28.84
N PRO A 399 20.25 24.82 -28.24
CA PRO A 399 19.31 25.61 -29.03
C PRO A 399 20.00 26.78 -29.75
N ASP A 400 19.58 27.07 -30.98
CA ASP A 400 20.10 28.18 -31.82
C ASP A 400 20.16 29.52 -31.06
N ALA A 401 19.13 29.78 -30.25
CA ALA A 401 19.00 31.01 -29.47
C ALA A 401 20.04 31.09 -28.33
N TRP A 402 20.39 29.96 -27.73
CA TRP A 402 21.42 29.88 -26.70
C TRP A 402 22.82 30.04 -27.32
N GLU A 403 23.06 29.34 -28.43
CA GLU A 403 24.33 29.43 -29.17
C GLU A 403 24.62 30.86 -29.63
N THR A 404 23.63 31.50 -30.25
CA THR A 404 23.74 32.91 -30.67
C THR A 404 24.05 33.83 -29.50
N ALA A 405 23.46 33.58 -28.32
CA ALA A 405 23.70 34.36 -27.12
C ALA A 405 25.11 34.15 -26.53
N GLU A 406 25.70 32.96 -26.72
CA GLU A 406 27.06 32.62 -26.32
C GLU A 406 28.11 32.92 -27.40
N GLY A 407 27.69 33.45 -28.55
CA GLY A 407 28.58 33.80 -29.67
C GLY A 407 29.07 32.62 -30.50
N LEU A 408 28.33 31.50 -30.46
CA LEU A 408 28.55 30.29 -31.26
C LEU A 408 27.80 30.37 -32.59
N ASN A 409 28.05 29.40 -33.46
CA ASN A 409 27.44 29.34 -34.80
C ASN A 409 26.38 28.22 -34.84
N PRO A 410 25.07 28.54 -34.91
CA PRO A 410 23.98 27.54 -34.92
C PRO A 410 23.93 26.57 -36.11
N ALA A 411 24.99 26.55 -36.93
CA ALA A 411 25.13 25.69 -38.10
C ALA A 411 26.45 24.89 -38.06
N ASP A 412 27.16 24.88 -36.93
CA ASP A 412 28.43 24.17 -36.72
C ASP A 412 28.39 23.23 -35.52
N ALA A 413 27.79 22.06 -35.71
CA ALA A 413 27.66 21.05 -34.66
C ALA A 413 29.00 20.56 -34.06
N ALA A 414 30.16 20.89 -34.62
CA ALA A 414 31.44 20.52 -34.03
C ALA A 414 31.77 21.39 -32.79
N ASP A 415 31.23 22.61 -32.71
CA ASP A 415 31.57 23.56 -31.67
C ASP A 415 31.03 23.17 -30.28
N ARG A 416 30.01 22.29 -30.21
CA ARG A 416 29.52 21.66 -28.95
C ARG A 416 30.62 21.11 -28.04
N ASN A 417 31.71 20.64 -28.64
CA ASN A 417 32.86 20.03 -27.97
C ASN A 417 34.02 21.00 -27.70
N GLY A 418 33.90 22.27 -28.08
CA GLY A 418 34.85 23.31 -27.74
C GLY A 418 34.97 23.49 -26.24
N THR A 419 36.21 23.56 -25.74
CA THR A 419 36.55 23.64 -24.31
C THR A 419 37.19 24.97 -23.92
N GLN A 420 37.18 25.97 -24.80
CA GLN A 420 37.69 27.32 -24.50
C GLN A 420 36.72 28.10 -23.60
N THR A 421 36.23 27.46 -22.54
CA THR A 421 35.21 27.98 -21.64
C THR A 421 35.75 28.10 -20.21
N PRO A 422 35.19 29.01 -19.39
CA PRO A 422 35.53 29.05 -17.97
C PRO A 422 35.24 27.70 -17.30
N GLY A 423 36.26 27.10 -16.68
CA GLY A 423 36.14 25.82 -15.97
C GLY A 423 36.41 24.57 -16.81
N GLY A 424 36.59 24.68 -18.13
CA GLY A 424 37.03 23.57 -18.99
C GLY A 424 35.94 22.58 -19.43
N TYR A 425 34.66 22.90 -19.18
CA TYR A 425 33.51 22.15 -19.68
C TYR A 425 33.29 22.42 -21.18
N THR A 426 32.69 21.47 -21.90
CA THR A 426 32.31 21.71 -23.30
C THR A 426 31.17 22.74 -23.39
N HIS A 427 30.95 23.33 -24.57
CA HIS A 427 29.81 24.23 -24.79
C HIS A 427 28.47 23.53 -24.49
N LEU A 428 28.31 22.27 -24.92
CA LEU A 428 27.12 21.47 -24.57
C LEU A 428 26.95 21.32 -23.06
N GLU A 429 28.01 21.01 -22.32
CA GLU A 429 27.92 20.90 -20.87
C GLU A 429 27.58 22.24 -20.20
N ARG A 430 28.05 23.37 -20.74
CA ARG A 430 27.64 24.70 -20.27
C ARG A 430 26.15 24.94 -20.51
N TYR A 431 25.64 24.59 -21.69
CA TYR A 431 24.22 24.68 -21.97
C TYR A 431 23.42 23.83 -20.97
N LEU A 432 23.75 22.54 -20.82
CA LEU A 432 23.07 21.61 -19.91
C LEU A 432 23.05 22.09 -18.46
N ASN A 433 24.09 22.81 -18.02
CA ASN A 433 24.20 23.37 -16.67
C ASN A 433 23.65 24.80 -16.56
N SER A 434 23.30 25.45 -17.66
CA SER A 434 22.62 26.76 -17.65
C SER A 434 21.11 26.63 -17.50
N ILE A 435 20.56 25.48 -17.86
CA ILE A 435 19.11 25.19 -17.81
C ILE A 435 18.67 24.50 -16.50
N VAL A 436 19.49 24.59 -15.44
CA VAL A 436 19.20 24.03 -14.10
C VAL A 436 18.50 25.04 -13.18
N TRP A 437 17.54 25.80 -13.71
CA TRP A 437 16.72 26.74 -12.93
C TRP A 437 15.55 26.02 -12.25
N LYS A 438 14.99 26.58 -11.17
CA LYS A 438 13.88 25.95 -10.43
C LYS A 438 12.59 25.96 -11.27
N GLY A 439 12.25 24.80 -11.84
CA GLY A 439 11.01 24.56 -12.59
C GLY A 439 9.73 24.93 -11.84
N ASP A 440 8.61 25.03 -12.56
CA ASP A 440 7.28 25.22 -11.96
C ASP A 440 6.98 24.13 -10.90
N ARG A 441 6.24 24.48 -9.85
CA ARG A 441 5.86 23.56 -8.77
C ARG A 441 4.42 23.11 -8.93
N SER A 442 4.21 21.81 -8.84
CA SER A 442 2.86 21.24 -8.75
C SER A 442 2.18 21.64 -7.43
N PRO A 443 0.84 21.75 -7.38
CA PRO A 443 0.13 22.00 -6.13
C PRO A 443 0.37 20.88 -5.12
N VAL A 444 0.08 21.13 -3.84
CA VAL A 444 0.11 20.13 -2.77
C VAL A 444 -1.29 20.02 -2.19
N VAL A 445 -1.72 18.80 -1.87
CA VAL A 445 -3.06 18.53 -1.34
C VAL A 445 -3.02 17.45 -0.27
N ARG A 446 -3.83 17.64 0.77
CA ARG A 446 -4.03 16.67 1.84
C ARG A 446 -5.52 16.48 2.09
N LEU A 447 -5.97 15.23 2.11
CA LEU A 447 -7.31 14.90 2.57
C LEU A 447 -7.35 15.04 4.10
N THR A 448 -8.25 15.87 4.62
CA THR A 448 -8.42 16.13 6.07
C THR A 448 -9.65 15.45 6.65
N SER A 449 -10.56 14.98 5.79
CA SER A 449 -11.71 14.18 6.18
C SER A 449 -12.11 13.29 5.01
N PRO A 450 -12.49 12.03 5.24
CA PRO A 450 -12.60 11.36 6.55
C PRO A 450 -11.24 11.02 7.18
N GLU A 451 -11.27 10.55 8.42
CA GLU A 451 -10.12 9.92 9.08
C GLU A 451 -9.82 8.54 8.47
N ILE A 452 -8.59 8.05 8.67
CA ILE A 452 -8.17 6.71 8.28
C ILE A 452 -9.08 5.67 8.93
N ASN A 453 -9.48 4.66 8.15
CA ASN A 453 -10.34 3.53 8.54
C ASN A 453 -11.76 3.91 8.96
N ARG A 454 -12.27 5.06 8.50
CA ARG A 454 -13.63 5.50 8.79
C ARG A 454 -14.68 4.46 8.35
N LEU A 455 -15.59 4.13 9.26
CA LEU A 455 -16.78 3.32 8.96
C LEU A 455 -17.97 4.17 8.53
N ALA A 456 -18.73 3.67 7.54
CA ALA A 456 -20.00 4.23 7.09
C ALA A 456 -21.01 3.13 6.71
N ASP A 457 -22.28 3.49 6.61
CA ASP A 457 -23.35 2.56 6.22
C ASP A 457 -23.68 2.69 4.73
N ALA A 458 -23.94 1.56 4.07
CA ALA A 458 -24.37 1.53 2.68
C ALA A 458 -25.70 2.29 2.49
N GLY A 459 -25.82 3.03 1.39
CA GLY A 459 -26.94 3.94 1.12
C GLY A 459 -26.82 5.31 1.80
N GLY A 460 -25.88 5.49 2.74
CA GLY A 460 -25.62 6.76 3.41
C GLY A 460 -24.82 7.77 2.56
N SER A 461 -24.24 8.76 3.24
CA SER A 461 -23.30 9.72 2.65
C SER A 461 -22.07 9.95 3.53
N MET A 462 -20.98 10.42 2.90
CA MET A 462 -19.71 10.73 3.55
C MET A 462 -19.20 12.08 3.03
N THR A 463 -18.76 12.96 3.93
CA THR A 463 -18.16 14.24 3.55
C THR A 463 -16.65 14.11 3.43
N LEU A 464 -16.12 14.51 2.29
CA LEU A 464 -14.71 14.59 2.00
C LEU A 464 -14.26 16.04 2.09
N LYS A 465 -13.11 16.29 2.70
CA LYS A 465 -12.51 17.63 2.84
C LYS A 465 -11.03 17.57 2.52
N ALA A 466 -10.52 18.63 1.90
CA ALA A 466 -9.12 18.72 1.54
C ALA A 466 -8.55 20.13 1.75
N ASP A 467 -7.31 20.17 2.22
CA ASP A 467 -6.47 21.37 2.19
C ASP A 467 -5.61 21.29 0.93
N ALA A 468 -5.61 22.34 0.11
CA ALA A 468 -4.78 22.41 -1.08
C ALA A 468 -4.13 23.79 -1.25
N VAL A 469 -2.84 23.80 -1.60
CA VAL A 469 -2.05 25.00 -1.82
C VAL A 469 -1.20 24.81 -3.07
N ASP A 470 -1.11 25.85 -3.90
CA ASP A 470 -0.16 25.93 -4.99
C ASP A 470 0.99 26.86 -4.53
N PRO A 471 2.23 26.35 -4.38
CA PRO A 471 3.33 27.15 -3.88
C PRO A 471 3.75 28.33 -4.78
N ASP A 472 3.51 28.29 -6.10
CA ASP A 472 3.87 29.37 -7.03
C ASP A 472 2.70 29.92 -7.87
N GLY A 473 1.48 29.52 -7.52
CA GLY A 473 0.28 29.97 -8.21
C GLY A 473 -0.98 29.89 -7.35
N THR A 474 -2.04 29.38 -7.95
CA THR A 474 -3.35 29.25 -7.31
C THR A 474 -3.98 27.94 -7.74
N VAL A 475 -4.52 27.19 -6.77
CA VAL A 475 -5.34 26.01 -7.02
C VAL A 475 -6.62 26.45 -7.75
N ALA A 476 -6.89 25.82 -8.90
CA ALA A 476 -8.10 26.04 -9.69
C ALA A 476 -9.26 25.18 -9.19
N LYS A 477 -8.98 23.93 -8.77
CA LYS A 477 -9.97 23.01 -8.22
C LYS A 477 -9.33 21.86 -7.44
N VAL A 478 -10.14 21.21 -6.60
CA VAL A 478 -9.83 19.92 -5.98
C VAL A 478 -10.86 18.89 -6.43
N GLN A 479 -10.37 17.77 -6.92
CA GLN A 479 -11.17 16.62 -7.34
C GLN A 479 -11.08 15.51 -6.29
N PHE A 480 -12.18 14.81 -6.02
CA PHE A 480 -12.24 13.74 -5.02
C PHE A 480 -12.51 12.40 -5.69
N TYR A 481 -11.75 11.38 -5.30
CA TYR A 481 -11.82 10.04 -5.90
C TYR A 481 -12.04 8.98 -4.83
N ALA A 482 -12.76 7.92 -5.20
CA ALA A 482 -12.74 6.63 -4.51
C ALA A 482 -12.08 5.61 -5.44
N ASN A 483 -10.95 5.06 -5.02
CA ASN A 483 -10.04 4.30 -5.89
C ASN A 483 -9.69 5.17 -7.11
N ASP A 484 -9.97 4.68 -8.32
CA ASP A 484 -9.74 5.43 -9.57
C ASP A 484 -10.98 6.18 -10.10
N VAL A 485 -12.11 6.11 -9.39
CA VAL A 485 -13.37 6.71 -9.82
C VAL A 485 -13.49 8.14 -9.29
N LEU A 486 -13.60 9.12 -10.20
CA LEU A 486 -13.91 10.51 -9.86
C LEU A 486 -15.33 10.58 -9.28
N LEU A 487 -15.44 11.05 -8.03
CA LEU A 487 -16.71 11.26 -7.35
C LEU A 487 -17.28 12.65 -7.66
N GLY A 488 -16.42 13.66 -7.68
CA GLY A 488 -16.79 15.05 -7.95
C GLY A 488 -15.63 16.01 -7.71
N GLU A 489 -15.88 17.31 -7.86
CA GLU A 489 -14.89 18.36 -7.70
C GLU A 489 -15.47 19.61 -7.04
N ASP A 490 -14.58 20.40 -6.43
CA ASP A 490 -14.89 21.69 -5.83
C ASP A 490 -13.87 22.74 -6.31
N THR A 491 -14.35 23.92 -6.68
CA THR A 491 -13.56 25.03 -7.23
C THR A 491 -13.33 26.14 -6.21
N TYR A 492 -13.82 26.01 -4.97
CA TYR A 492 -13.69 27.04 -3.94
C TYR A 492 -13.19 26.46 -2.62
N ALA A 493 -12.18 27.09 -2.03
CA ALA A 493 -11.75 26.75 -0.67
C ALA A 493 -12.74 27.31 0.38
N PRO A 494 -12.99 26.63 1.51
CA PRO A 494 -12.46 25.31 1.87
C PRO A 494 -13.09 24.18 1.04
N TYR A 495 -12.25 23.35 0.42
CA TYR A 495 -12.72 22.34 -0.55
C TYR A 495 -13.45 21.20 0.14
N SER A 496 -14.67 20.90 -0.32
CA SER A 496 -15.47 19.82 0.24
C SER A 496 -16.40 19.16 -0.79
N PHE A 497 -16.61 17.85 -0.63
CA PHE A 497 -17.53 17.08 -1.47
C PHE A 497 -18.33 16.08 -0.64
N GLU A 498 -19.63 15.94 -0.93
CA GLU A 498 -20.51 14.95 -0.28
C GLU A 498 -20.70 13.72 -1.19
N TRP A 499 -20.08 12.59 -0.84
CA TRP A 499 -20.26 11.32 -1.53
C TRP A 499 -21.51 10.60 -1.02
N LYS A 500 -22.53 10.48 -1.88
CA LYS A 500 -23.85 9.89 -1.54
C LYS A 500 -24.00 8.47 -2.09
N ASN A 501 -25.02 7.77 -1.59
CA ASN A 501 -25.42 6.42 -2.04
C ASN A 501 -24.27 5.42 -1.93
N LEU A 502 -23.53 5.47 -0.82
CA LEU A 502 -22.36 4.64 -0.56
C LEU A 502 -22.67 3.17 -0.83
N LYS A 503 -21.80 2.47 -1.55
CA LYS A 503 -21.92 1.04 -1.81
C LYS A 503 -21.04 0.28 -0.83
N ASP A 504 -21.49 -0.89 -0.40
CA ASP A 504 -20.69 -1.77 0.47
C ASP A 504 -19.30 -2.04 -0.14
N GLY A 505 -18.27 -1.95 0.68
CA GLY A 505 -16.90 -2.20 0.25
C GLY A 505 -15.88 -1.40 1.05
N SER A 506 -14.61 -1.69 0.80
CA SER A 506 -13.48 -0.88 1.25
C SER A 506 -13.00 -0.01 0.10
N TYR A 507 -12.68 1.25 0.37
CA TYR A 507 -12.27 2.22 -0.64
C TYR A 507 -11.04 2.97 -0.19
N PHE A 508 -10.16 3.31 -1.12
CA PHE A 508 -9.08 4.25 -0.91
C PHE A 508 -9.50 5.62 -1.44
N LEU A 509 -9.73 6.58 -0.54
CA LEU A 509 -10.12 7.94 -0.92
C LEU A 509 -8.87 8.78 -1.16
N ARG A 510 -8.90 9.62 -2.20
CA ARG A 510 -7.85 10.63 -2.45
C ARG A 510 -8.45 11.93 -2.96
N ALA A 511 -7.76 13.03 -2.69
CA ALA A 511 -8.01 14.31 -3.30
C ALA A 511 -6.92 14.61 -4.34
N LYS A 512 -7.27 15.30 -5.42
CA LYS A 512 -6.35 15.76 -6.45
C LYS A 512 -6.52 17.26 -6.63
N ALA A 513 -5.50 18.04 -6.25
CA ALA A 513 -5.50 19.47 -6.54
C ALA A 513 -5.01 19.71 -7.96
N VAL A 514 -5.65 20.63 -8.67
CA VAL A 514 -5.26 21.09 -10.00
C VAL A 514 -5.11 22.61 -9.95
N ASP A 515 -3.98 23.14 -10.41
CA ASP A 515 -3.73 24.57 -10.49
C ASP A 515 -4.26 25.20 -11.80
N ARG A 516 -4.09 26.52 -11.94
CA ARG A 516 -4.51 27.25 -13.16
C ARG A 516 -3.64 27.01 -14.39
N LYS A 517 -2.43 26.47 -14.23
CA LYS A 517 -1.56 26.03 -15.34
C LYS A 517 -1.93 24.61 -15.80
N GLY A 518 -2.79 23.92 -15.04
CA GLY A 518 -3.24 22.55 -15.28
C GLY A 518 -2.32 21.49 -14.68
N TYR A 519 -1.42 21.87 -13.77
CA TYR A 519 -0.62 20.91 -13.01
C TYR A 519 -1.44 20.34 -11.87
N ALA A 520 -1.17 19.09 -11.53
CA ALA A 520 -1.98 18.38 -10.56
C ALA A 520 -1.14 17.47 -9.68
N THR A 521 -1.60 17.29 -8.45
CA THR A 521 -1.01 16.38 -7.46
C THR A 521 -2.10 15.67 -6.70
N ASP A 522 -1.90 14.38 -6.45
CA ASP A 522 -2.76 13.55 -5.62
C ASP A 522 -2.29 13.60 -4.15
N SER A 523 -3.23 13.55 -3.21
CA SER A 523 -2.94 13.34 -1.79
C SER A 523 -2.52 11.89 -1.54
N SER A 524 -1.94 11.60 -0.37
CA SER A 524 -1.95 10.22 0.14
C SER A 524 -3.39 9.70 0.23
N THR A 525 -3.54 8.38 0.14
CA THR A 525 -4.86 7.73 0.22
C THR A 525 -5.32 7.50 1.64
N VAL A 526 -6.61 7.67 1.88
CA VAL A 526 -7.28 7.38 3.15
C VAL A 526 -8.21 6.18 2.96
N PRO A 527 -7.91 5.02 3.57
CA PRO A 527 -8.82 3.87 3.52
C PRO A 527 -10.09 4.14 4.33
N VAL A 528 -11.24 3.71 3.80
CA VAL A 528 -12.55 3.76 4.47
C VAL A 528 -13.34 2.49 4.19
N HIS A 529 -14.31 2.17 5.04
CA HIS A 529 -15.12 0.96 4.90
C HIS A 529 -16.62 1.25 5.01
N VAL A 530 -17.36 0.81 4.01
CA VAL A 530 -18.82 0.92 3.92
C VAL A 530 -19.46 -0.44 4.16
N ASN A 531 -20.46 -0.48 5.04
CA ASN A 531 -21.08 -1.70 5.52
C ASN A 531 -22.59 -1.72 5.30
N THR A 532 -23.10 -2.78 4.69
CA THR A 532 -24.52 -3.03 4.49
C THR A 532 -25.16 -3.47 5.79
N ARG A 533 -26.16 -2.72 6.25
CA ARG A 533 -26.98 -3.10 7.39
C ARG A 533 -28.16 -3.96 6.94
N GLY A 534 -28.49 -4.95 7.75
CA GLY A 534 -29.59 -5.86 7.47
C GLY A 534 -29.72 -6.92 8.56
N SER A 535 -30.73 -7.77 8.44
CA SER A 535 -30.82 -8.93 9.32
C SER A 535 -29.73 -9.92 8.96
N ILE A 536 -28.95 -10.33 9.96
CA ILE A 536 -27.97 -11.42 9.84
C ILE A 536 -28.52 -12.74 10.39
N TYR A 537 -29.82 -12.81 10.72
CA TYR A 537 -30.44 -14.01 11.28
C TYR A 537 -30.21 -15.23 10.35
N PRO A 538 -29.90 -16.43 10.89
CA PRO A 538 -29.87 -16.81 12.32
C PRO A 538 -28.53 -16.54 13.04
N TRP A 539 -27.63 -15.76 12.46
CA TRP A 539 -26.32 -15.48 13.05
C TRP A 539 -26.38 -14.38 14.11
N ILE A 540 -25.44 -14.48 15.04
CA ILE A 540 -25.06 -13.41 15.96
C ILE A 540 -23.62 -13.03 15.63
N SER A 541 -23.25 -11.76 15.75
CA SER A 541 -21.88 -11.32 15.46
C SER A 541 -21.26 -10.56 16.63
N LYS A 542 -19.96 -10.73 16.86
CA LYS A 542 -19.20 -10.03 17.90
C LYS A 542 -17.74 -9.84 17.47
N ASP A 543 -17.17 -8.70 17.85
CA ASP A 543 -15.72 -8.51 17.88
C ASP A 543 -15.14 -9.23 19.11
N ILE A 544 -14.21 -10.16 18.89
CA ILE A 544 -13.39 -10.73 19.96
C ILE A 544 -12.19 -9.81 20.12
N GLY A 545 -11.82 -9.53 21.37
CA GLY A 545 -10.78 -8.55 21.69
C GLY A 545 -11.18 -7.11 21.33
N GLU A 546 -10.17 -6.29 21.07
CA GLU A 546 -10.31 -4.89 20.69
C GLU A 546 -9.69 -4.68 19.30
N PRO A 547 -10.40 -5.01 18.21
CA PRO A 547 -9.88 -4.75 16.87
C PRO A 547 -9.87 -3.25 16.60
N GLY A 548 -8.76 -2.74 16.04
CA GLY A 548 -8.63 -1.31 15.72
C GLY A 548 -9.66 -0.80 14.70
N ILE A 549 -10.25 -1.71 13.91
CA ILE A 549 -11.44 -1.44 13.11
C ILE A 549 -12.56 -2.40 13.54
N ARG A 550 -13.69 -1.82 13.95
CA ARG A 550 -14.88 -2.60 14.32
C ARG A 550 -15.32 -3.52 13.18
N GLY A 551 -15.53 -4.79 13.49
CA GLY A 551 -15.97 -5.78 12.52
C GLY A 551 -17.44 -5.63 12.11
N HIS A 552 -17.81 -6.32 11.04
CA HIS A 552 -19.17 -6.30 10.50
C HIS A 552 -19.55 -7.62 9.83
N VAL A 553 -20.83 -8.00 9.95
CA VAL A 553 -21.41 -9.13 9.21
C VAL A 553 -22.58 -8.64 8.38
N SER A 554 -22.64 -9.08 7.12
CA SER A 554 -23.80 -8.89 6.26
C SER A 554 -24.19 -10.21 5.58
N VAL A 555 -25.49 -10.38 5.34
CA VAL A 555 -26.06 -11.54 4.64
C VAL A 555 -26.79 -11.04 3.40
N SER A 556 -26.50 -11.66 2.25
CA SER A 556 -27.14 -11.35 0.97
C SER A 556 -27.36 -12.64 0.18
N GLY A 557 -28.61 -13.09 0.07
CA GLY A 557 -28.93 -14.40 -0.49
C GLY A 557 -28.26 -15.53 0.32
N ASP A 558 -27.48 -16.37 -0.37
CA ASP A 558 -26.70 -17.47 0.23
C ASP A 558 -25.30 -17.05 0.72
N SER A 559 -24.94 -15.78 0.57
CA SER A 559 -23.63 -15.26 0.91
C SER A 559 -23.62 -14.56 2.26
N ILE A 560 -22.59 -14.83 3.05
CA ILE A 560 -22.30 -14.18 4.33
C ILE A 560 -20.94 -13.51 4.20
N THR A 561 -20.90 -12.19 4.34
CA THR A 561 -19.65 -11.44 4.40
C THR A 561 -19.29 -11.21 5.86
N VAL A 562 -18.10 -11.65 6.27
CA VAL A 562 -17.53 -11.32 7.58
C VAL A 562 -16.36 -10.39 7.34
N LYS A 563 -16.42 -9.22 7.96
CA LYS A 563 -15.36 -8.22 7.93
C LYS A 563 -14.74 -8.06 9.31
N GLY A 564 -13.42 -8.09 9.41
CA GLY A 564 -12.71 -7.97 10.68
C GLY A 564 -11.30 -7.44 10.51
N ALA A 565 -10.89 -6.63 11.48
CA ALA A 565 -9.50 -6.25 11.70
C ALA A 565 -8.90 -7.07 12.86
N GLY A 566 -7.71 -6.68 13.29
CA GLY A 566 -7.09 -7.16 14.51
C GLY A 566 -5.93 -8.13 14.29
N ASN A 567 -5.33 -8.49 15.42
CA ASN A 567 -4.27 -9.48 15.55
C ASN A 567 -4.78 -10.69 16.32
N TRP A 568 -5.07 -11.77 15.60
CA TRP A 568 -5.53 -13.00 16.24
C TRP A 568 -4.44 -13.61 17.11
N ARG A 569 -3.20 -13.68 16.62
CA ARG A 569 -2.14 -14.50 17.23
C ARG A 569 -1.80 -14.08 18.65
N GLU A 570 -1.72 -12.77 18.89
CA GLU A 570 -1.25 -12.24 20.16
C GLU A 570 -2.41 -11.98 21.13
N ASN A 571 -3.52 -11.42 20.63
CA ASN A 571 -4.56 -10.84 21.49
C ASN A 571 -5.96 -11.40 21.22
N ASP A 572 -6.12 -12.40 20.33
CA ASP A 572 -7.44 -12.88 19.90
C ASP A 572 -8.34 -11.74 19.40
N SER A 573 -7.77 -10.82 18.63
CA SER A 573 -8.50 -9.68 18.07
C SER A 573 -8.99 -10.00 16.66
N PHE A 574 -10.30 -10.18 16.49
CA PHE A 574 -10.94 -10.53 15.20
C PHE A 574 -12.47 -10.37 15.24
N HIS A 575 -13.15 -10.53 14.09
CA HIS A 575 -14.60 -10.54 14.03
C HIS A 575 -15.18 -11.92 13.72
N THR A 576 -16.28 -12.28 14.38
CA THR A 576 -16.96 -13.57 14.18
C THR A 576 -18.47 -13.43 14.02
N ALA A 577 -19.03 -14.27 13.15
CA ALA A 577 -20.45 -14.60 13.08
C ALA A 577 -20.66 -16.02 13.63
N TYR A 578 -21.46 -16.20 14.68
CA TYR A 578 -21.55 -17.46 15.41
C TYR A 578 -22.99 -17.82 15.81
N ARG A 579 -23.15 -19.09 16.20
CA ARG A 579 -24.28 -19.67 16.93
C ARG A 579 -23.74 -20.51 18.09
N LYS A 580 -24.54 -20.74 19.14
CA LYS A 580 -24.14 -21.70 20.18
C LYS A 580 -24.44 -23.12 19.71
N LEU A 581 -23.58 -24.05 20.11
CA LEU A 581 -23.72 -25.50 19.87
C LEU A 581 -23.54 -26.21 21.20
N ARG A 582 -24.42 -27.17 21.51
CA ARG A 582 -24.22 -28.12 22.61
C ARG A 582 -23.84 -29.50 22.05
N GLY A 583 -22.81 -30.11 22.61
CA GLY A 583 -22.36 -31.44 22.24
C GLY A 583 -21.65 -31.47 20.87
N SER A 584 -21.96 -32.49 20.08
CA SER A 584 -21.33 -32.74 18.77
C SER A 584 -22.02 -31.96 17.65
N GLY A 585 -21.25 -31.51 16.67
CA GLY A 585 -21.78 -30.78 15.52
C GLY A 585 -20.69 -30.47 14.51
N GLU A 586 -21.09 -29.97 13.34
CA GLU A 586 -20.17 -29.63 12.26
C GLU A 586 -20.50 -28.27 11.66
N ILE A 587 -19.48 -27.57 11.20
CA ILE A 587 -19.61 -26.39 10.35
C ILE A 587 -18.79 -26.58 9.07
N VAL A 588 -19.42 -26.28 7.94
CA VAL A 588 -18.81 -26.23 6.60
C VAL A 588 -19.01 -24.84 6.03
N ALA A 589 -18.01 -24.29 5.35
CA ALA A 589 -18.17 -23.10 4.55
C ALA A 589 -17.26 -23.12 3.32
N ARG A 590 -17.73 -22.57 2.20
CA ARG A 590 -16.90 -22.22 1.05
C ARG A 590 -16.47 -20.76 1.16
N ILE A 591 -15.18 -20.51 1.23
CA ILE A 591 -14.61 -19.15 1.19
C ILE A 591 -14.46 -18.77 -0.28
N ASP A 592 -15.29 -17.85 -0.75
CA ASP A 592 -15.29 -17.39 -2.14
C ASP A 592 -14.24 -16.30 -2.36
N THR A 593 -14.10 -15.39 -1.40
CA THR A 593 -13.07 -14.34 -1.42
C THR A 593 -12.47 -14.16 -0.03
N LEU A 594 -11.16 -13.95 0.00
CA LEU A 594 -10.40 -13.53 1.17
C LEU A 594 -9.59 -12.30 0.73
N THR A 595 -9.85 -11.15 1.37
CA THR A 595 -9.09 -9.92 1.08
C THR A 595 -7.62 -10.20 1.37
N ASN A 596 -6.70 -9.79 0.50
CA ASN A 596 -5.26 -9.85 0.77
C ASN A 596 -4.82 -8.52 1.41
N THR A 597 -4.59 -8.52 2.72
CA THR A 597 -4.17 -7.32 3.47
C THR A 597 -2.68 -7.41 3.77
N THR A 598 -2.31 -8.30 4.68
CA THR A 598 -0.96 -8.55 5.16
C THR A 598 -0.74 -10.05 5.33
N PRO A 599 0.53 -10.52 5.43
CA PRO A 599 0.80 -11.90 5.76
C PRO A 599 0.07 -12.33 7.04
N HIS A 600 -0.37 -13.58 7.09
CA HIS A 600 -1.10 -14.17 8.21
C HIS A 600 -2.55 -13.70 8.42
N ASN A 601 -3.07 -12.82 7.57
CA ASN A 601 -4.51 -12.58 7.55
C ASN A 601 -5.25 -13.89 7.26
N ARG A 602 -6.50 -14.02 7.72
CA ARG A 602 -7.21 -15.29 7.60
C ARG A 602 -8.72 -15.15 7.65
N ALA A 603 -9.38 -16.14 7.07
CA ALA A 603 -10.81 -16.33 7.19
C ALA A 603 -11.15 -17.82 7.19
N GLY A 604 -12.16 -18.21 7.95
CA GLY A 604 -12.48 -19.62 8.12
C GLY A 604 -13.65 -19.90 9.03
N VAL A 605 -13.78 -21.17 9.37
CA VAL A 605 -14.75 -21.67 10.35
C VAL A 605 -14.08 -21.89 11.69
N ILE A 606 -14.81 -21.65 12.77
CA ILE A 606 -14.29 -21.61 14.13
C ILE A 606 -15.24 -22.28 15.14
N ILE A 607 -14.68 -22.91 16.17
CA ILE A 607 -15.35 -23.34 17.39
C ILE A 607 -14.60 -22.74 18.60
N ARG A 608 -15.30 -22.01 19.48
CA ARG A 608 -14.74 -21.42 20.71
C ARG A 608 -15.51 -21.85 21.95
N GLU A 609 -14.82 -21.95 23.07
CA GLU A 609 -15.44 -22.20 24.37
C GLU A 609 -16.20 -20.96 24.87
N SER A 610 -15.63 -19.77 24.65
CA SER A 610 -16.22 -18.50 25.05
C SER A 610 -15.94 -17.40 24.03
N LEU A 611 -16.62 -16.27 24.22
CA LEU A 611 -16.46 -15.05 23.42
C LEU A 611 -15.49 -14.05 24.07
N GLU A 612 -14.71 -14.50 25.05
CA GLU A 612 -13.63 -13.73 25.66
C GLU A 612 -12.33 -13.96 24.89
N PRO A 613 -11.40 -13.00 24.85
CA PRO A 613 -10.08 -13.21 24.26
C PRO A 613 -9.33 -14.38 24.89
N LEU A 614 -8.46 -15.01 24.10
CA LEU A 614 -7.59 -16.12 24.51
C LEU A 614 -8.34 -17.36 25.02
N ALA A 615 -9.63 -17.51 24.69
CA ALA A 615 -10.41 -18.70 25.02
C ALA A 615 -9.92 -19.94 24.29
N ARG A 616 -10.26 -21.13 24.82
CA ARG A 616 -10.01 -22.38 24.10
C ARG A 616 -10.77 -22.39 22.77
N GLU A 617 -10.09 -22.77 21.71
CA GLU A 617 -10.66 -22.71 20.36
C GLU A 617 -10.01 -23.67 19.36
N ALA A 618 -10.72 -23.92 18.27
CA ALA A 618 -10.21 -24.51 17.04
C ALA A 618 -10.74 -23.75 15.83
N MET A 619 -9.88 -23.49 14.85
CA MET A 619 -10.24 -22.84 13.59
C MET A 619 -9.65 -23.61 12.42
N MET A 620 -10.44 -23.82 11.36
CA MET A 620 -9.94 -24.24 10.07
C MET A 620 -10.09 -23.08 9.09
N ALA A 621 -8.96 -22.56 8.62
CA ALA A 621 -8.91 -21.33 7.85
C ALA A 621 -8.15 -21.46 6.53
N LEU A 622 -8.50 -20.59 5.58
CA LEU A 622 -7.53 -20.10 4.62
C LEU A 622 -6.80 -18.91 5.25
N SER A 623 -5.49 -18.87 5.05
CA SER A 623 -4.65 -17.76 5.49
C SER A 623 -3.68 -17.35 4.39
N VAL A 624 -3.34 -16.07 4.31
CA VAL A 624 -2.37 -15.57 3.33
C VAL A 624 -0.94 -15.80 3.82
N ARG A 625 -0.08 -16.30 2.94
CA ARG A 625 1.38 -16.38 3.10
C ARG A 625 2.03 -15.88 1.81
N GLY A 626 2.57 -14.67 1.81
CA GLY A 626 2.99 -14.01 0.58
C GLY A 626 1.79 -13.80 -0.34
N GLU A 627 1.85 -14.28 -1.58
CA GLU A 627 0.70 -14.26 -2.52
C GLU A 627 -0.20 -15.51 -2.44
N ALA A 628 0.21 -16.54 -1.71
CA ALA A 628 -0.49 -17.82 -1.69
C ALA A 628 -1.54 -17.88 -0.58
N TYR A 629 -2.66 -18.52 -0.90
CA TYR A 629 -3.58 -19.03 0.11
C TYR A 629 -3.09 -20.39 0.60
N VAL A 630 -3.02 -20.54 1.92
CA VAL A 630 -2.68 -21.80 2.58
C VAL A 630 -3.80 -22.23 3.53
N GLY A 631 -4.00 -23.54 3.65
CA GLY A 631 -4.94 -24.13 4.59
C GLY A 631 -4.23 -24.42 5.91
N VAL A 632 -4.74 -23.89 7.01
CA VAL A 632 -4.11 -24.06 8.33
C VAL A 632 -5.18 -24.37 9.38
N PHE A 633 -4.92 -25.41 10.17
CA PHE A 633 -5.70 -25.68 11.38
C PHE A 633 -5.02 -25.00 12.57
N TYR A 634 -5.79 -24.15 13.24
CA TYR A 634 -5.38 -23.43 14.44
C TYR A 634 -6.09 -24.02 15.64
N HIS A 635 -5.41 -24.09 16.78
CA HIS A 635 -6.06 -24.47 18.03
C HIS A 635 -5.39 -23.89 19.28
N ARG A 636 -6.17 -23.70 20.33
CA ARG A 636 -5.71 -23.37 21.67
C ARG A 636 -6.40 -24.31 22.66
N GLY A 637 -5.66 -25.31 23.16
CA GLY A 637 -6.20 -26.33 24.07
C GLY A 637 -6.45 -25.84 25.50
N GLU A 638 -5.78 -24.77 25.92
CA GLU A 638 -5.88 -24.17 27.26
C GLU A 638 -6.01 -22.65 27.15
N ALA A 639 -6.95 -22.06 27.90
CA ALA A 639 -7.19 -20.61 27.85
C ALA A 639 -5.93 -19.83 28.29
N GLY A 640 -5.65 -18.71 27.62
CA GLY A 640 -4.48 -17.87 27.88
C GLY A 640 -3.17 -18.33 27.23
N GLN A 641 -3.11 -19.54 26.66
CA GLN A 641 -1.91 -20.01 25.95
C GLN A 641 -1.83 -19.43 24.52
N PRO A 642 -0.62 -19.35 23.92
CA PRO A 642 -0.47 -18.97 22.52
C PRO A 642 -1.25 -19.91 21.59
N LEU A 643 -1.73 -19.35 20.47
CA LEU A 643 -2.41 -20.13 19.44
C LEU A 643 -1.42 -21.06 18.72
N ALA A 644 -1.69 -22.36 18.71
CA ALA A 644 -0.93 -23.33 17.92
C ALA A 644 -1.44 -23.36 16.47
N GLU A 645 -0.55 -23.59 15.50
CA GLU A 645 -0.90 -23.77 14.09
C GLU A 645 -0.22 -25.02 13.51
N THR A 646 -0.90 -25.71 12.60
CA THR A 646 -0.32 -26.83 11.85
C THR A 646 0.61 -26.35 10.73
N PRO A 647 1.52 -27.22 10.24
CA PRO A 647 2.21 -26.95 8.98
C PRO A 647 1.22 -26.56 7.86
N PRO A 648 1.44 -25.47 7.13
CA PRO A 648 0.48 -25.00 6.13
C PRO A 648 0.31 -25.96 4.97
N ILE A 649 -0.94 -26.14 4.52
CA ILE A 649 -1.25 -26.83 3.26
C ILE A 649 -1.23 -25.80 2.13
N VAL A 650 -0.28 -25.94 1.22
CA VAL A 650 -0.03 -24.97 0.13
C VAL A 650 -0.85 -25.23 -1.13
N ALA A 651 -0.71 -24.33 -2.12
CA ALA A 651 -1.30 -24.41 -3.46
C ALA A 651 -2.85 -24.38 -3.48
N LEU A 652 -3.45 -23.62 -2.56
CA LEU A 652 -4.90 -23.41 -2.54
C LEU A 652 -5.28 -22.15 -3.33
N ARG A 653 -6.51 -22.14 -3.86
CA ARG A 653 -7.10 -20.99 -4.53
C ARG A 653 -8.56 -20.86 -4.10
N THR A 654 -9.03 -19.63 -3.94
CA THR A 654 -10.46 -19.39 -3.75
C THR A 654 -11.21 -19.54 -5.09
N PRO A 655 -12.47 -20.03 -5.09
CA PRO A 655 -13.22 -20.50 -3.93
C PRO A 655 -12.70 -21.84 -3.37
N TYR A 656 -12.76 -22.03 -2.05
CA TYR A 656 -12.28 -23.24 -1.38
C TYR A 656 -13.07 -23.57 -0.11
N TYR A 657 -13.23 -24.85 0.23
CA TYR A 657 -14.00 -25.27 1.41
C TYR A 657 -13.13 -25.54 2.63
N VAL A 658 -13.65 -25.14 3.78
CA VAL A 658 -13.13 -25.44 5.11
C VAL A 658 -14.24 -26.06 5.96
N LYS A 659 -13.88 -26.97 6.87
CA LYS A 659 -14.80 -27.64 7.79
C LYS A 659 -14.17 -27.86 9.16
N LEU A 660 -14.98 -27.73 10.20
CA LEU A 660 -14.71 -28.27 11.53
C LEU A 660 -15.79 -29.27 11.91
N ALA A 661 -15.39 -30.42 12.44
CA ALA A 661 -16.28 -31.42 13.01
C ALA A 661 -15.93 -31.66 14.48
N LYS A 662 -16.88 -31.44 15.38
CA LYS A 662 -16.74 -31.70 16.81
C LYS A 662 -17.51 -32.97 17.18
N THR A 663 -16.80 -33.95 17.74
CA THR A 663 -17.38 -35.20 18.24
C THR A 663 -16.91 -35.46 19.68
N GLY A 664 -17.83 -35.32 20.64
CA GLY A 664 -17.45 -35.37 22.06
C GLY A 664 -16.44 -34.26 22.38
N ASP A 665 -15.30 -34.60 22.97
CA ASP A 665 -14.23 -33.65 23.28
C ASP A 665 -13.29 -33.38 22.10
N THR A 666 -13.42 -34.09 20.98
CA THR A 666 -12.50 -33.97 19.83
C THR A 666 -13.03 -33.00 18.79
N VAL A 667 -12.15 -32.18 18.23
CA VAL A 667 -12.41 -31.34 17.05
C VAL A 667 -11.43 -31.70 15.93
N GLU A 668 -11.95 -31.93 14.74
CA GLU A 668 -11.20 -32.25 13.52
C GLU A 668 -11.38 -31.15 12.47
N GLY A 669 -10.28 -30.71 11.86
CA GLY A 669 -10.28 -29.70 10.80
C GLY A 669 -10.04 -30.31 9.43
N TYR A 670 -10.86 -29.94 8.44
CA TYR A 670 -10.79 -30.47 7.09
C TYR A 670 -10.82 -29.36 6.04
N ILE A 671 -10.25 -29.70 4.88
CA ILE A 671 -10.30 -28.86 3.69
C ILE A 671 -10.78 -29.64 2.46
N SER A 672 -11.36 -28.94 1.49
CA SER A 672 -11.78 -29.53 0.22
C SER A 672 -11.83 -28.49 -0.92
N GLN A 673 -11.46 -28.91 -2.14
CA GLN A 673 -11.62 -28.07 -3.34
C GLN A 673 -13.04 -28.12 -3.91
N ASN A 674 -13.76 -29.23 -3.74
CA ASN A 674 -15.08 -29.48 -4.34
C ASN A 674 -16.22 -29.62 -3.32
N GLY A 675 -15.91 -29.67 -2.02
CA GLY A 675 -16.90 -29.81 -0.95
C GLY A 675 -17.37 -31.25 -0.71
N THR A 676 -16.86 -32.22 -1.47
CA THR A 676 -17.19 -33.65 -1.33
C THR A 676 -15.98 -34.49 -0.93
N ASP A 677 -14.81 -34.19 -1.47
CA ASP A 677 -13.55 -34.89 -1.15
C ASP A 677 -12.82 -34.15 -0.04
N TRP A 678 -13.01 -34.63 1.19
CA TRP A 678 -12.47 -33.97 2.39
C TRP A 678 -11.12 -34.55 2.79
N ARG A 679 -10.13 -33.68 2.95
CA ARG A 679 -8.83 -34.01 3.54
C ARG A 679 -8.79 -33.54 4.99
N LEU A 680 -8.53 -34.47 5.91
CA LEU A 680 -8.21 -34.13 7.30
C LEU A 680 -6.87 -33.40 7.34
N VAL A 681 -6.84 -32.24 8.00
CA VAL A 681 -5.63 -31.44 8.25
C VAL A 681 -5.03 -31.81 9.59
N SER A 682 -5.83 -31.76 10.66
CA SER A 682 -5.42 -32.12 12.02
C SER A 682 -6.62 -32.32 12.95
N THR A 683 -6.33 -32.77 14.17
CA THR A 683 -7.27 -33.00 15.26
C THR A 683 -6.75 -32.37 16.56
N ALA A 684 -7.65 -31.90 17.42
CA ALA A 684 -7.35 -31.40 18.75
C ALA A 684 -8.41 -31.85 19.77
N SER A 685 -8.02 -31.98 21.04
CA SER A 685 -8.89 -32.41 22.13
C SER A 685 -9.19 -31.26 23.09
N PHE A 686 -10.45 -31.13 23.48
CA PHE A 686 -11.00 -30.08 24.34
C PHE A 686 -11.92 -30.67 25.41
N PRO A 687 -11.35 -31.30 26.46
CA PRO A 687 -12.14 -31.88 27.54
C PRO A 687 -13.10 -30.88 28.18
N GLY A 688 -14.36 -31.28 28.32
CA GLY A 688 -15.40 -30.49 29.00
C GLY A 688 -15.95 -29.33 28.19
N MET A 689 -15.57 -29.20 26.92
CA MET A 689 -16.03 -28.14 26.02
C MET A 689 -17.40 -28.49 25.41
N ASN A 690 -18.43 -28.56 26.27
CA ASN A 690 -19.77 -29.08 25.92
C ASN A 690 -20.72 -28.03 25.34
N GLU A 691 -20.64 -26.77 25.76
CA GLU A 691 -21.34 -25.64 25.15
C GLU A 691 -20.28 -24.75 24.49
N VAL A 692 -20.43 -24.50 23.19
CA VAL A 692 -19.44 -23.79 22.37
C VAL A 692 -20.10 -22.78 21.44
N TYR A 693 -19.31 -21.86 20.93
CA TYR A 693 -19.68 -20.93 19.88
C TYR A 693 -19.07 -21.41 18.57
N ILE A 694 -19.91 -21.81 17.62
CA ILE A 694 -19.51 -22.32 16.31
C ILE A 694 -19.89 -21.30 15.23
N GLY A 695 -18.98 -21.03 14.30
CA GLY A 695 -19.21 -19.94 13.35
C GLY A 695 -18.14 -19.68 12.31
N LEU A 696 -18.28 -18.51 11.69
CA LEU A 696 -17.35 -17.93 10.72
C LEU A 696 -16.50 -16.87 11.42
N ALA A 697 -15.26 -16.70 10.98
CA ALA A 697 -14.41 -15.64 11.48
C ALA A 697 -13.51 -15.07 10.37
N ALA A 698 -13.19 -13.78 10.49
CA ALA A 698 -12.25 -13.07 9.63
C ALA A 698 -11.37 -12.14 10.45
N GLU A 699 -10.10 -12.08 10.07
CA GLU A 699 -9.06 -11.25 10.67
C GLU A 699 -8.10 -10.75 9.58
N ALA A 700 -7.55 -9.55 9.78
CA ALA A 700 -6.75 -8.85 8.79
C ALA A 700 -5.24 -8.92 9.01
N ALA A 701 -4.80 -9.52 10.12
CA ALA A 701 -3.44 -9.45 10.63
C ALA A 701 -2.95 -8.00 10.81
N GLU A 702 -2.80 -7.60 12.05
CA GLU A 702 -2.26 -6.29 12.44
C GLU A 702 -0.75 -6.40 12.61
N GLU A 703 -0.02 -5.48 11.99
CA GLU A 703 1.39 -5.27 12.31
C GLU A 703 1.49 -4.32 13.50
N ASN A 704 2.60 -4.37 14.25
CA ASN A 704 2.81 -3.48 15.39
C ASN A 704 3.16 -2.05 14.93
N ASN A 705 2.27 -1.39 14.19
CA ASN A 705 2.43 -0.05 13.63
C ASN A 705 1.15 0.79 13.82
N LEU A 706 0.99 1.90 13.09
CA LEU A 706 -0.17 2.81 13.23
C LEU A 706 -1.28 2.56 12.20
N ILE A 707 -1.23 1.45 11.46
CA ILE A 707 -2.18 1.14 10.39
C ILE A 707 -2.94 -0.13 10.73
N ASP A 708 -4.24 0.01 10.97
CA ASP A 708 -5.14 -1.12 11.02
C ASP A 708 -5.55 -1.56 9.61
N ASN A 709 -5.56 -2.87 9.38
CA ASN A 709 -6.05 -3.49 8.15
C ASN A 709 -7.47 -4.04 8.32
N TYR A 710 -8.22 -4.16 7.22
CA TYR A 710 -9.58 -4.69 7.24
C TYR A 710 -9.76 -5.81 6.22
N ASN A 711 -9.97 -7.04 6.70
CA ASN A 711 -10.27 -8.18 5.85
C ASN A 711 -11.78 -8.27 5.64
N ALA A 712 -12.24 -8.21 4.39
CA ALA A 712 -13.60 -8.54 4.00
C ALA A 712 -13.62 -9.91 3.28
N SER A 713 -14.13 -10.93 3.95
CA SER A 713 -14.21 -12.30 3.41
C SER A 713 -15.65 -12.73 3.16
N VAL A 714 -15.89 -13.34 2.00
CA VAL A 714 -17.21 -13.82 1.59
C VAL A 714 -17.27 -15.33 1.69
N PHE A 715 -18.27 -15.81 2.42
CA PHE A 715 -18.57 -17.22 2.62
C PHE A 715 -19.88 -17.57 1.91
N ARG A 716 -19.93 -18.75 1.29
CA ARG A 716 -21.14 -19.35 0.71
C ARG A 716 -21.27 -20.80 1.16
N GLN A 717 -22.46 -21.37 0.94
CA GLN A 717 -22.77 -22.76 1.27
C GLN A 717 -22.40 -23.09 2.72
N VAL A 718 -22.75 -22.18 3.62
CA VAL A 718 -22.46 -22.31 5.04
C VAL A 718 -23.46 -23.29 5.63
N GLY A 719 -22.98 -24.48 6.00
CA GLY A 719 -23.78 -25.54 6.59
C GLY A 719 -23.45 -25.74 8.05
N LEU A 720 -24.48 -25.93 8.89
CA LEU A 720 -24.33 -26.26 10.31
C LEU A 720 -25.12 -27.53 10.63
N LEU A 721 -24.44 -28.56 11.13
CA LEU A 721 -25.03 -29.79 11.62
C LEU A 721 -24.95 -29.84 13.16
N GLY A 722 -25.97 -30.41 13.80
CA GLY A 722 -26.08 -30.46 15.27
C GLY A 722 -26.73 -29.23 15.91
N LEU A 723 -27.38 -28.38 15.11
CA LEU A 723 -28.14 -27.22 15.57
C LEU A 723 -29.64 -27.38 15.30
N PRO A 724 -30.50 -26.59 15.99
CA PRO A 724 -31.94 -26.71 15.85
C PRO A 724 -32.42 -26.48 14.41
N GLU A 725 -33.29 -27.36 13.94
CA GLU A 725 -33.96 -27.34 12.64
C GLU A 725 -35.48 -27.36 12.82
N ILE A 726 -36.21 -26.62 11.98
CA ILE A 726 -37.67 -26.67 11.88
C ILE A 726 -38.10 -27.34 10.57
N ARG A 727 -39.00 -28.31 10.67
CA ARG A 727 -39.52 -29.11 9.57
C ARG A 727 -41.04 -28.98 9.50
N PRO A 728 -41.60 -28.13 8.62
CA PRO A 728 -43.03 -28.09 8.41
C PRO A 728 -43.53 -29.42 7.81
N ASP A 729 -44.69 -29.90 8.26
CA ASP A 729 -45.30 -31.11 7.69
C ASP A 729 -45.78 -30.82 6.27
N GLN A 730 -45.37 -31.65 5.31
CA GLN A 730 -45.77 -31.56 3.89
C GLN A 730 -47.23 -32.01 3.66
N GLN A 731 -47.85 -32.68 4.63
CA GLN A 731 -49.22 -33.19 4.54
C GLN A 731 -49.90 -33.22 5.91
N SER A 732 -50.56 -32.13 6.31
CA SER A 732 -51.68 -32.24 7.25
C SER A 732 -52.46 -30.94 7.40
N GLY A 733 -53.76 -30.99 7.09
CA GLY A 733 -54.72 -29.98 7.54
C GLY A 733 -56.07 -30.01 6.82
N THR A 734 -57.12 -30.42 7.54
CA THR A 734 -58.52 -30.25 7.17
C THR A 734 -58.89 -28.76 7.21
N VAL A 735 -59.44 -28.22 6.12
CA VAL A 735 -59.95 -26.84 6.05
C VAL A 735 -61.30 -26.78 6.75
N ALA A 736 -61.42 -26.00 7.82
CA ALA A 736 -62.72 -25.68 8.43
C ALA A 736 -63.24 -24.39 7.79
N ALA A 737 -64.04 -24.51 6.73
CA ALA A 737 -64.74 -23.38 6.12
C ALA A 737 -66.18 -23.29 6.69
N SER A 738 -66.50 -22.23 7.41
CA SER A 738 -67.87 -21.89 7.79
C SER A 738 -68.52 -21.04 6.68
N VAL A 739 -69.57 -21.58 6.04
CA VAL A 739 -70.38 -20.86 5.06
C VAL A 739 -71.34 -19.94 5.81
N TYR A 740 -71.14 -18.63 5.72
CA TYR A 740 -72.17 -17.64 6.08
C TYR A 740 -72.88 -17.14 4.82
N GLY A 741 -74.20 -17.01 4.90
CA GLY A 741 -75.10 -16.81 3.76
C GLY A 741 -74.67 -15.75 2.75
N SER A 742 -74.65 -16.18 1.48
CA SER A 742 -74.47 -15.48 0.18
C SER A 742 -73.45 -16.16 -0.77
N GLY A 743 -72.72 -17.18 -0.29
CA GLY A 743 -71.93 -18.07 -1.17
C GLY A 743 -70.51 -17.60 -1.51
N THR A 744 -69.97 -16.59 -0.81
CA THR A 744 -68.57 -16.15 -0.97
C THR A 744 -67.78 -16.37 0.33
N VAL A 745 -66.75 -17.24 0.30
CA VAL A 745 -65.85 -17.48 1.45
C VAL A 745 -64.69 -16.48 1.37
N THR A 746 -64.51 -15.63 2.40
CA THR A 746 -63.50 -14.56 2.40
C THR A 746 -62.17 -14.95 3.08
N SER A 747 -62.19 -15.95 3.96
CA SER A 747 -61.00 -16.53 4.58
C SER A 747 -61.29 -17.93 5.12
N ALA A 748 -60.25 -18.75 5.33
CA ALA A 748 -60.37 -20.04 6.00
C ALA A 748 -59.30 -20.19 7.08
N VAL A 749 -59.56 -21.03 8.09
CA VAL A 749 -58.55 -21.40 9.09
C VAL A 749 -57.90 -22.71 8.67
N TYR A 750 -56.57 -22.72 8.61
CA TYR A 750 -55.76 -23.90 8.35
C TYR A 750 -54.88 -24.18 9.55
N ARG A 751 -54.87 -25.44 10.01
CA ARG A 751 -53.99 -25.86 11.09
C ARG A 751 -52.65 -26.29 10.51
N LEU A 752 -51.68 -25.39 10.55
CA LEU A 752 -50.30 -25.67 10.21
C LEU A 752 -49.70 -26.59 11.28
N SER A 753 -48.92 -27.59 10.87
CA SER A 753 -48.14 -28.42 11.78
C SER A 753 -46.74 -28.70 11.24
N GLY A 754 -45.87 -29.17 12.13
CA GLY A 754 -44.52 -29.59 11.80
C GLY A 754 -43.81 -30.11 13.04
N SER A 755 -42.50 -30.28 12.93
CA SER A 755 -41.63 -30.68 14.03
C SER A 755 -40.41 -29.77 14.16
N VAL A 756 -39.81 -29.78 15.34
CA VAL A 756 -38.48 -29.25 15.61
C VAL A 756 -37.54 -30.41 15.95
N SER A 757 -36.25 -30.28 15.65
CA SER A 757 -35.25 -31.32 15.94
C SER A 757 -34.93 -31.47 17.43
N GLU A 758 -35.28 -30.47 18.24
CA GLU A 758 -34.99 -30.39 19.68
C GLU A 758 -35.97 -29.45 20.39
N PRO A 759 -36.04 -29.42 21.74
CA PRO A 759 -36.91 -28.52 22.48
C PRO A 759 -36.71 -27.05 22.08
N ALA A 760 -37.74 -26.44 21.51
CA ALA A 760 -37.67 -25.07 21.00
C ALA A 760 -39.01 -24.34 21.17
N SER A 761 -38.94 -23.02 21.28
CA SER A 761 -40.08 -22.15 21.03
C SER A 761 -40.28 -22.00 19.52
N VAL A 762 -41.51 -22.10 19.02
CA VAL A 762 -41.84 -21.92 17.59
C VAL A 762 -42.76 -20.72 17.44
N SER A 763 -42.59 -19.97 16.36
CA SER A 763 -43.53 -18.91 15.95
C SER A 763 -43.83 -18.96 14.46
N VAL A 764 -45.04 -18.54 14.09
CA VAL A 764 -45.54 -18.44 12.72
C VAL A 764 -45.98 -17.00 12.48
N ASN A 765 -45.31 -16.30 11.55
CA ASN A 765 -45.49 -14.86 11.32
C ASN A 765 -45.39 -14.03 12.64
N GLY A 766 -44.49 -14.44 13.54
CA GLY A 766 -44.25 -13.78 14.84
C GLY A 766 -45.23 -14.16 15.95
N ARG A 767 -46.26 -14.97 15.69
CA ARG A 767 -47.17 -15.49 16.74
C ARG A 767 -46.68 -16.83 17.26
N ALA A 768 -46.65 -17.02 18.57
CA ALA A 768 -46.21 -18.26 19.19
C ALA A 768 -47.08 -19.47 18.74
N ALA A 769 -46.42 -20.57 18.41
CA ALA A 769 -47.01 -21.87 18.14
C ALA A 769 -46.70 -22.82 19.30
N LYS A 770 -47.66 -23.65 19.69
CA LYS A 770 -47.47 -24.59 20.79
C LYS A 770 -46.67 -25.78 20.31
N VAL A 771 -45.56 -26.09 20.99
CA VAL A 771 -44.74 -27.29 20.78
C VAL A 771 -45.09 -28.32 21.85
N ASP A 772 -45.33 -29.56 21.46
CA ASP A 772 -45.63 -30.67 22.37
C ASP A 772 -44.37 -31.44 22.80
N ALA A 773 -44.56 -32.39 23.71
CA ALA A 773 -43.47 -33.21 24.25
C ALA A 773 -42.82 -34.15 23.21
N SER A 774 -43.46 -34.36 22.05
CA SER A 774 -42.93 -35.10 20.91
C SER A 774 -42.26 -34.17 19.89
N LEU A 775 -41.95 -32.94 20.29
CA LEU A 775 -41.30 -31.91 19.48
C LEU A 775 -42.10 -31.52 18.24
N ARG A 776 -43.42 -31.71 18.25
CA ARG A 776 -44.31 -31.28 17.17
C ARG A 776 -44.98 -29.97 17.52
N PHE A 777 -45.13 -29.09 16.55
CA PHE A 777 -45.86 -27.84 16.73
C PHE A 777 -47.14 -27.81 15.91
N THR A 778 -48.12 -27.06 16.40
CA THR A 778 -49.32 -26.71 15.63
C THR A 778 -49.62 -25.22 15.76
N ALA A 779 -50.12 -24.60 14.70
CA ALA A 779 -50.53 -23.21 14.66
C ALA A 779 -51.73 -23.03 13.74
N ASP A 780 -52.76 -22.33 14.20
CA ASP A 780 -53.88 -21.94 13.35
C ASP A 780 -53.52 -20.68 12.58
N VAL A 781 -53.59 -20.76 11.25
CA VAL A 781 -53.33 -19.64 10.35
C VAL A 781 -54.56 -19.31 9.52
N THR A 782 -54.76 -18.03 9.22
CA THR A 782 -55.81 -17.56 8.33
C THR A 782 -55.30 -17.58 6.89
N LEU A 783 -56.06 -18.21 6.00
CA LEU A 783 -55.82 -18.23 4.55
C LEU A 783 -56.78 -17.28 3.84
N TYR A 784 -56.27 -16.54 2.87
CA TYR A 784 -57.02 -15.75 1.89
C TYR A 784 -56.96 -16.44 0.51
N PRO A 785 -57.94 -16.22 -0.38
CA PRO A 785 -57.93 -16.84 -1.70
C PRO A 785 -56.62 -16.56 -2.45
N GLY A 786 -56.01 -17.60 -3.01
CA GLY A 786 -54.69 -17.50 -3.65
C GLY A 786 -53.51 -17.80 -2.71
N PRO A 787 -52.28 -17.34 -3.03
CA PRO A 787 -51.07 -17.68 -2.29
C PRO A 787 -50.96 -16.92 -0.96
N ASN A 788 -50.65 -17.66 0.11
CA ASN A 788 -50.44 -17.13 1.47
C ASN A 788 -49.03 -17.47 1.94
N ARG A 789 -48.29 -16.49 2.43
CA ARG A 789 -46.90 -16.66 2.89
C ARG A 789 -46.81 -16.72 4.42
N PHE A 790 -46.21 -17.79 4.93
CA PHE A 790 -45.96 -17.99 6.36
C PHE A 790 -44.47 -18.14 6.63
N THR A 791 -43.92 -17.33 7.54
CA THR A 791 -42.55 -17.46 8.01
C THR A 791 -42.56 -18.18 9.35
N LEU A 792 -42.00 -19.38 9.38
CA LEU A 792 -41.80 -20.17 10.59
C LEU A 792 -40.42 -19.86 11.17
N ARG A 793 -40.34 -19.66 12.48
CA ARG A 793 -39.08 -19.50 13.23
C ARG A 793 -39.11 -20.42 14.44
N ALA A 794 -37.98 -21.05 14.74
CA ALA A 794 -37.78 -21.75 16.00
C ALA A 794 -36.56 -21.20 16.74
N VAL A 795 -36.60 -21.17 18.06
CA VAL A 795 -35.46 -20.81 18.92
C VAL A 795 -35.38 -21.87 20.02
N ASP A 796 -34.25 -22.55 20.11
CA ASP A 796 -34.02 -23.56 21.15
C ASP A 796 -33.96 -22.93 22.56
N THR A 797 -33.79 -23.77 23.59
CA THR A 797 -33.71 -23.32 24.98
C THR A 797 -32.47 -22.47 25.30
N ASP A 798 -31.44 -22.51 24.47
CA ASP A 798 -30.19 -21.74 24.62
C ASP A 798 -30.22 -20.42 23.84
N GLY A 799 -31.32 -20.14 23.15
CA GLY A 799 -31.51 -18.93 22.36
C GLY A 799 -30.98 -19.06 20.93
N ASN A 800 -30.60 -20.25 20.45
CA ASN A 800 -30.19 -20.42 19.06
C ASN A 800 -31.39 -20.44 18.14
N PRO A 801 -31.45 -19.52 17.18
CA PRO A 801 -32.49 -19.56 16.18
C PRO A 801 -32.21 -20.64 15.13
N ALA A 802 -33.20 -21.48 14.83
CA ALA A 802 -33.20 -22.29 13.62
C ALA A 802 -33.33 -21.40 12.38
N GLU A 803 -32.85 -21.87 11.22
CA GLU A 803 -33.12 -21.21 9.94
C GLU A 803 -34.64 -21.04 9.75
N PRO A 804 -35.12 -19.84 9.36
CA PRO A 804 -36.54 -19.67 9.13
C PRO A 804 -36.96 -20.50 7.92
N LYS A 805 -38.12 -21.15 8.01
CA LYS A 805 -38.73 -21.78 6.84
C LYS A 805 -39.88 -20.90 6.36
N VAL A 806 -39.87 -20.58 5.08
CA VAL A 806 -41.00 -19.92 4.43
C VAL A 806 -41.86 -21.01 3.82
N LEU A 807 -43.14 -20.99 4.16
CA LEU A 807 -44.15 -21.87 3.59
C LEU A 807 -45.14 -21.04 2.80
N ILE A 808 -45.37 -21.42 1.54
CA ILE A 808 -46.41 -20.82 0.70
C ILE A 808 -47.57 -21.81 0.60
N LEU A 809 -48.75 -21.37 1.05
CA LEU A 809 -50.00 -22.12 0.97
C LEU A 809 -50.96 -21.42 0.01
N THR A 810 -51.28 -22.06 -1.10
CA THR A 810 -52.26 -21.55 -2.06
C THR A 810 -53.63 -22.17 -1.77
N TRP A 811 -54.60 -21.33 -1.44
CA TRP A 811 -55.97 -21.75 -1.14
C TRP A 811 -56.92 -21.45 -2.29
N ASP A 812 -57.59 -22.48 -2.82
CA ASP A 812 -58.71 -22.32 -3.75
C ASP A 812 -60.04 -22.48 -3.00
N PRO A 813 -60.80 -21.39 -2.81
CA PRO A 813 -62.08 -21.42 -2.10
C PRO A 813 -63.17 -22.21 -2.85
N ARG A 814 -63.03 -22.46 -4.16
CA ARG A 814 -64.04 -23.18 -4.96
C ARG A 814 -63.99 -24.69 -4.73
N THR A 815 -62.80 -25.21 -4.48
CA THR A 815 -62.55 -26.65 -4.25
C THR A 815 -62.25 -26.96 -2.78
N ALA A 816 -62.20 -25.93 -1.92
CA ALA A 816 -61.78 -26.02 -0.52
C ALA A 816 -60.42 -26.73 -0.35
N SER A 817 -59.54 -26.62 -1.36
CA SER A 817 -58.24 -27.28 -1.37
C SER A 817 -57.12 -26.29 -1.06
N VAL A 818 -56.13 -26.76 -0.30
CA VAL A 818 -54.88 -26.06 -0.04
C VAL A 818 -53.78 -26.83 -0.74
N ARG A 819 -52.96 -26.12 -1.51
CA ARG A 819 -51.72 -26.66 -2.08
C ARG A 819 -50.54 -26.01 -1.39
N VAL A 820 -49.57 -26.83 -0.99
CA VAL A 820 -48.25 -26.36 -0.60
C VAL A 820 -47.49 -26.11 -1.89
N GLU A 821 -47.07 -24.87 -2.13
CA GLU A 821 -46.18 -24.56 -3.24
C GLU A 821 -44.73 -24.73 -2.75
N GLU A 822 -44.01 -25.69 -3.32
CA GLU A 822 -42.57 -25.81 -3.09
C GLU A 822 -41.87 -24.60 -3.72
N GLY A 823 -41.39 -23.71 -2.85
CA GLY A 823 -40.58 -22.57 -3.27
C GLY A 823 -39.66 -22.14 -2.14
N THR A 824 -38.39 -22.54 -2.20
CA THR A 824 -37.31 -21.73 -1.64
C THR A 824 -37.29 -20.41 -2.41
N VAL A 825 -38.02 -19.41 -1.92
CA VAL A 825 -37.96 -18.05 -2.46
C VAL A 825 -37.00 -17.26 -1.60
N ASP A 826 -35.87 -16.86 -2.20
CA ASP A 826 -34.85 -16.00 -1.61
C ASP A 826 -35.47 -14.79 -0.91
N ALA A 827 -34.98 -14.52 0.30
CA ALA A 827 -35.32 -13.34 1.07
C ALA A 827 -34.63 -12.09 0.47
N ALA A 828 -34.98 -11.71 -0.75
CA ALA A 828 -34.46 -10.50 -1.37
C ALA A 828 -35.49 -9.84 -2.30
N ALA A 829 -36.39 -9.04 -1.72
CA ALA A 829 -36.96 -7.83 -2.34
C ALA A 829 -37.99 -7.21 -1.38
N GLY A 830 -37.54 -6.25 -0.56
CA GLY A 830 -38.42 -5.23 -0.04
C GLY A 830 -38.63 -4.19 -1.13
N THR A 831 -39.78 -4.21 -1.79
CA THR A 831 -40.32 -3.03 -2.47
C THR A 831 -41.69 -2.75 -1.90
N GLU A 832 -41.80 -1.59 -1.27
CA GLU A 832 -43.05 -1.01 -0.79
C GLU A 832 -43.99 -0.77 -1.99
N ALA A 833 -45.21 -1.30 -1.91
CA ALA A 833 -46.33 -0.82 -2.71
C ALA A 833 -47.31 -0.13 -1.76
N SER A 834 -47.23 1.19 -1.74
CA SER A 834 -48.20 2.10 -1.15
C SER A 834 -49.60 1.84 -1.70
N GLY A 835 -50.57 1.61 -0.81
CA GLY A 835 -51.99 1.51 -1.14
C GLY A 835 -52.83 2.14 -0.04
N ALA A 836 -52.79 3.47 0.07
CA ALA A 836 -53.73 4.21 0.88
C ALA A 836 -55.10 4.23 0.18
N ALA A 837 -56.08 3.51 0.74
CA ALA A 837 -57.48 3.78 0.49
C ALA A 837 -57.96 4.72 1.61
N SER A 838 -58.24 5.98 1.24
CA SER A 838 -59.00 6.89 2.09
C SER A 838 -60.46 6.86 1.68
N ASP A 839 -61.29 6.84 2.71
CA ASP A 839 -62.74 6.72 2.71
C ASP A 839 -63.42 7.96 2.10
N GLY A 840 -64.67 7.75 1.66
CA GLY A 840 -65.44 8.71 0.86
C GLY A 840 -65.82 10.03 1.55
N GLY A 841 -66.15 11.00 0.70
CA GLY A 841 -66.85 12.22 1.06
C GLY A 841 -67.60 12.77 -0.15
N VAL A 842 -68.93 12.67 -0.11
CA VAL A 842 -69.88 13.36 -1.01
C VAL A 842 -70.13 14.76 -0.46
N ALA A 843 -70.03 15.81 -1.28
CA ALA A 843 -70.96 16.95 -1.33
C ALA A 843 -70.48 18.04 -2.32
N GLU A 844 -71.34 18.28 -3.31
CA GLU A 844 -71.83 19.54 -3.89
C GLU A 844 -70.94 20.80 -4.08
N ASP A 845 -71.17 21.35 -5.28
CA ASP A 845 -71.39 22.76 -5.66
C ASP A 845 -70.29 23.59 -6.33
N SER A 846 -70.72 24.13 -7.49
CA SER A 846 -70.16 25.12 -8.42
C SER A 846 -68.94 24.76 -9.29
#